data_AF-A0A4U1J8J1-F1
#
_entry.id   AF-A0A4U1J8J1-F1
#
_cell.length_a   1.000
_cell.length_b   1.000
_cell.length_c   1.000
_cell.angle_alpha   90.00
_cell.angle_beta   90.00
_cell.angle_gamma   90.00
#
_symmetry.space_group_name_H-M   'P 1'
#
loop_
_entity.id
_entity.type
_entity.pdbx_description
1 polymer ?
#
loop_
_entity_poly.entity_id
_entity_poly.type
_entity_poly.pdbx_seq_one_letter_code
_entity_poly.pdbx_strand_id
1 'polypeptide(L)'
;MRYRRLIPLCFLPALHVLVPGCSDDVSAFGIADAVVTIDARAKPGAAVNVKVDARNSGQATWVPGEVTLALPDGQGFTSASLALAGEVDPGGTGTFQGKLTAPVRTGLFKLNFDARYEGEKFGAIASPATEITCNDGVYCNGAERLVAGQCVSGPNPCDDDAECTTDSCDEASDTCKHELGPGCASCTSDCTPDCTGKVCGDNGCGGSCGSCPAGQACANATNECKPANQPGSCAAPLDLLPAGTALVGVHQITGDTTNGLHEVVPTCNSTSTAVEAVYKFELTEKMGIEARVYSYDTVLHIRKEDPATPANECLDDKPAATVGCSDDASPPGDYGSRVDAALDPGTYYLIVDGFDASQHGAFDLQVKFTANGCVPHCDGLYCGTDDGCGGDCGTCDTGFACSAEGRCRKDPCTPDCADKQCGDDGCGGTCGSCAEGSLCVPATSKCQVFADCNNETPVCDPPCGAGEFCGTDCGCHAANEPMADLVIDEKRLAEEILFDELDVSPNSCAFIEECVGGTGLRKLLRFSVEAKNQGMATLTVPPPSERPDLFLFSPCHGHYHFNGFATYALLDKDGKEIVTGRKQAYCMEDTQQIALGPNVGCNKIYTCEDQGIQRGWSDLYGNTLDCQWLDITGVPAGDYFIQVKLNPSREFEEVSLDNNTATVPVTIQ
;
A
#
# COMPACT_ATOMS: atom_id res chain seq x y z
N MET A 1 40.47 53.11 31.69
CA MET A 1 39.86 53.98 32.72
C MET A 1 38.36 53.99 32.48
N ARG A 2 37.42 53.84 33.42
CA ARG A 2 37.36 53.52 34.85
C ARG A 2 35.85 53.30 35.19
N TYR A 3 35.55 52.25 35.95
CA TYR A 3 34.57 52.14 37.06
C TYR A 3 33.04 52.29 36.89
N ARG A 4 32.36 51.14 37.11
CA ARG A 4 31.40 50.79 38.19
C ARG A 4 30.39 51.83 38.76
N ARG A 5 29.13 51.36 38.76
CA ARG A 5 28.05 51.37 39.80
C ARG A 5 27.78 52.63 40.63
N LEU A 6 26.48 52.95 40.77
CA LEU A 6 25.87 53.35 42.04
C LEU A 6 24.36 53.00 42.06
N ILE A 7 23.98 52.15 43.02
CA ILE A 7 22.63 52.01 43.60
C ILE A 7 22.53 53.07 44.73
N PRO A 8 21.34 53.60 45.01
CA PRO A 8 20.86 53.62 46.40
C PRO A 8 19.43 53.04 46.48
N LEU A 9 19.24 51.95 47.24
CA LEU A 9 18.83 51.91 48.65
C LEU A 9 17.35 52.22 48.89
N CYS A 10 16.59 51.17 49.20
CA CYS A 10 15.57 51.22 50.25
C CYS A 10 15.83 50.05 51.21
N PHE A 11 16.25 50.38 52.43
CA PHE A 11 16.27 49.51 53.60
C PHE A 11 15.21 50.08 54.56
N LEU A 12 14.24 49.27 54.95
CA LEU A 12 13.72 49.24 56.32
C LEU A 12 13.12 47.85 56.60
N PRO A 13 13.29 47.31 57.82
CA PRO A 13 13.11 45.90 58.12
C PRO A 13 11.76 45.59 58.77
N ALA A 14 11.38 44.31 58.73
CA ALA A 14 10.32 43.68 59.52
C ALA A 14 8.87 44.09 59.22
N LEU A 15 8.31 43.53 58.15
CA LEU A 15 6.96 42.97 58.15
C LEU A 15 6.88 41.94 57.02
N HIS A 16 6.76 40.64 57.35
CA HIS A 16 6.28 39.65 56.39
C HIS A 16 4.80 39.95 56.14
N VAL A 17 4.54 40.88 55.24
CA VAL A 17 3.29 40.89 54.49
C VAL A 17 3.62 40.11 53.23
N LEU A 18 3.09 38.88 53.14
CA LEU A 18 2.89 38.22 51.86
C LEU A 18 2.08 39.19 51.00
N VAL A 19 2.74 39.81 50.03
CA VAL A 19 2.05 40.51 48.94
C VAL A 19 1.93 39.46 47.82
N PRO A 20 0.76 38.86 47.59
CA PRO A 20 0.51 38.19 46.32
C PRO A 20 0.32 39.30 45.28
N GLY A 21 1.17 39.35 44.25
CA GLY A 21 1.10 40.40 43.24
C GLY A 21 2.39 40.73 42.48
N CYS A 22 3.28 39.77 42.26
CA CYS A 22 4.06 39.80 41.01
C CYS A 22 3.17 39.11 39.97
N SER A 23 2.95 39.71 38.80
CA SER A 23 2.27 38.97 37.73
C SER A 23 3.08 37.70 37.49
N ASP A 24 2.43 36.54 37.51
CA ASP A 24 3.15 35.30 37.28
C ASP A 24 3.70 35.36 35.85
N ASP A 25 5.02 35.22 35.72
CA ASP A 25 5.67 35.14 34.41
C ASP A 25 5.11 33.89 33.70
N VAL A 26 4.72 34.01 32.43
CA VAL A 26 4.12 32.91 31.64
C VAL A 26 4.98 31.63 31.66
N SER A 27 6.29 31.77 31.90
CA SER A 27 7.22 30.66 32.11
C SER A 27 6.94 29.78 33.34
N ALA A 28 6.10 30.23 34.28
CA ALA A 28 5.63 29.45 35.43
C ALA A 28 4.47 28.50 35.07
N PHE A 29 3.87 28.63 33.88
CA PHE A 29 2.78 27.79 33.41
C PHE A 29 3.31 26.68 32.51
N GLY A 30 2.68 25.50 32.59
CA GLY A 30 3.04 24.35 31.77
C GLY A 30 1.86 23.42 31.65
N ILE A 31 1.68 22.81 30.48
CA ILE A 31 0.62 21.84 30.17
C ILE A 31 1.22 20.54 29.65
N ALA A 32 0.70 19.40 30.09
CA ALA A 32 1.14 18.07 29.66
C ALA A 32 -0.01 17.06 29.71
N ASP A 33 0.22 15.87 29.14
CA ASP A 33 -0.70 14.71 29.20
C ASP A 33 -2.14 15.06 28.79
N ALA A 34 -2.29 15.89 27.75
CA ALA A 34 -3.59 16.32 27.29
C ALA A 34 -4.33 15.19 26.57
N VAL A 35 -5.57 14.94 26.98
CA VAL A 35 -6.53 14.05 26.32
C VAL A 35 -7.65 14.93 25.77
N VAL A 36 -7.77 14.96 24.44
CA VAL A 36 -8.80 15.73 23.75
C VAL A 36 -9.94 14.81 23.33
N THR A 37 -11.15 15.15 23.71
CA THR A 37 -12.40 14.57 23.19
C THR A 37 -13.10 15.63 22.38
N ILE A 38 -13.24 15.39 21.08
CA ILE A 38 -13.96 16.24 20.14
C ILE A 38 -15.02 15.39 19.44
N ASP A 39 -16.16 15.97 19.09
CA ASP A 39 -17.15 15.26 18.27
C ASP A 39 -16.47 14.79 16.97
N ALA A 40 -16.50 13.47 16.71
CA ALA A 40 -15.84 12.90 15.54
C ALA A 40 -16.45 13.41 14.23
N ARG A 41 -17.76 13.73 14.25
CA ARG A 41 -18.50 14.26 13.10
C ARG A 41 -19.42 15.41 13.47
N ALA A 42 -19.56 16.36 12.56
CA ALA A 42 -20.58 17.41 12.65
C ALA A 42 -21.03 17.92 11.27
N LYS A 43 -22.24 18.47 11.20
CA LYS A 43 -22.73 19.11 9.96
C LYS A 43 -22.03 20.46 9.72
N PRO A 44 -21.89 20.90 8.46
CA PRO A 44 -21.41 22.24 8.14
C PRO A 44 -22.18 23.33 8.91
N GLY A 45 -21.45 24.23 9.57
CA GLY A 45 -22.03 25.29 10.41
C GLY A 45 -22.58 24.85 11.77
N ALA A 46 -22.54 23.57 12.13
CA ALA A 46 -23.04 23.07 13.41
C ALA A 46 -22.06 23.38 14.57
N ALA A 47 -22.56 23.23 15.80
CA ALA A 47 -21.72 23.33 16.99
C ALA A 47 -20.99 22.00 17.24
N VAL A 48 -19.67 22.06 17.44
CA VAL A 48 -18.80 20.92 17.75
C VAL A 48 -18.39 21.00 19.21
N ASN A 49 -18.71 19.98 20.00
CA ASN A 49 -18.32 19.92 21.41
C ASN A 49 -16.85 19.51 21.52
N VAL A 50 -16.12 20.21 22.38
CA VAL A 50 -14.71 19.92 22.67
C VAL A 50 -14.51 19.89 24.18
N LYS A 51 -13.84 18.84 24.64
CA LYS A 51 -13.35 18.68 26.00
C LYS A 51 -11.86 18.34 25.96
N VAL A 52 -11.07 19.00 26.79
CA VAL A 52 -9.64 18.72 26.94
C VAL A 52 -9.34 18.52 28.42
N ASP A 53 -8.92 17.32 28.80
CA ASP A 53 -8.40 17.04 30.13
C ASP A 53 -6.87 17.10 30.05
N ALA A 54 -6.22 17.97 30.82
CA ALA A 54 -4.77 18.16 30.75
C ALA A 54 -4.15 18.39 32.12
N ARG A 55 -2.91 17.92 32.31
CA ARG A 55 -2.16 18.08 33.56
C ARG A 55 -1.46 19.43 33.61
N ASN A 56 -1.57 20.14 34.72
CA ASN A 56 -0.75 21.28 35.05
C ASN A 56 0.68 20.80 35.36
N SER A 57 1.61 21.00 34.43
CA SER A 57 3.03 20.64 34.59
C SER A 57 3.89 21.82 35.05
N GLY A 58 3.28 23.00 35.19
CA GLY A 58 3.93 24.23 35.65
C GLY A 58 4.11 24.30 37.17
N GLN A 59 4.40 25.52 37.64
CA GLN A 59 4.58 25.87 39.04
C GLN A 59 3.48 26.81 39.56
N ALA A 60 2.71 27.45 38.67
CA ALA A 60 1.57 28.28 39.00
C ALA A 60 0.25 27.49 38.97
N THR A 61 -0.70 27.83 39.85
CA THR A 61 -2.06 27.28 39.82
C THR A 61 -2.82 27.85 38.62
N TRP A 62 -3.52 27.02 37.86
CA TRP A 62 -4.40 27.49 36.80
C TRP A 62 -5.70 28.02 37.39
N VAL A 63 -6.10 29.23 36.97
CA VAL A 63 -7.32 29.88 37.44
C VAL A 63 -8.30 30.05 36.27
N PRO A 64 -9.59 29.70 36.43
CA PRO A 64 -10.61 29.94 35.41
C PRO A 64 -10.68 31.40 34.97
N GLY A 65 -10.63 31.64 33.66
CA GLY A 65 -10.67 32.98 33.06
C GLY A 65 -9.29 33.60 32.84
N GLU A 66 -8.27 33.20 33.60
CA GLU A 66 -6.87 33.60 33.36
C GLU A 66 -6.17 32.61 32.43
N VAL A 67 -6.41 31.31 32.63
CA VAL A 67 -5.93 30.23 31.78
C VAL A 67 -7.04 29.74 30.85
N THR A 68 -6.75 29.70 29.56
CA THR A 68 -7.68 29.26 28.50
C THR A 68 -6.98 28.40 27.46
N LEU A 69 -7.74 27.57 26.74
CA LEU A 69 -7.29 26.98 25.49
C LEU A 69 -7.95 27.74 24.34
N ALA A 70 -7.17 28.53 23.61
CA ALA A 70 -7.66 29.28 22.47
C ALA A 70 -7.44 28.48 21.19
N LEU A 71 -8.40 28.51 20.26
CA LEU A 71 -8.17 28.07 18.89
C LEU A 71 -7.60 29.26 18.07
N PRO A 72 -6.33 29.20 17.60
CA PRO A 72 -5.78 30.16 16.65
C PRO A 72 -6.66 30.34 15.41
N ASP A 73 -6.68 31.56 14.88
CA ASP A 73 -7.34 31.88 13.62
C ASP A 73 -6.75 31.06 12.44
N GLY A 74 -7.55 30.86 11.39
CA GLY A 74 -7.10 30.21 10.16
C GLY A 74 -7.25 28.69 10.11
N GLN A 75 -7.82 28.06 11.16
CA GLN A 75 -8.06 26.61 11.21
C GLN A 75 -9.46 26.18 10.72
N GLY A 76 -10.18 27.07 10.03
CA GLY A 76 -11.51 26.81 9.44
C GLY A 76 -12.69 26.94 10.40
N PHE A 77 -12.47 26.86 11.71
CA PHE A 77 -13.53 27.07 12.72
C PHE A 77 -13.56 28.52 13.19
N THR A 78 -14.73 28.98 13.66
CA THR A 78 -14.79 30.30 14.31
C THR A 78 -13.99 30.29 15.61
N SER A 79 -13.14 31.30 15.82
CA SER A 79 -12.24 31.34 16.98
C SER A 79 -13.05 31.39 18.28
N ALA A 80 -12.74 30.44 19.16
CA ALA A 80 -13.32 30.32 20.50
C ALA A 80 -12.25 29.90 21.50
N SER A 81 -12.43 30.30 22.75
CA SER A 81 -11.63 29.85 23.88
C SER A 81 -12.41 28.81 24.68
N LEU A 82 -11.81 27.67 24.95
CA LEU A 82 -12.34 26.67 25.87
C LEU A 82 -12.06 27.13 27.30
N ALA A 83 -13.11 27.18 28.11
CA ALA A 83 -13.01 27.65 29.48
C ALA A 83 -12.54 26.52 30.40
N LEU A 84 -11.65 26.85 31.32
CA LEU A 84 -11.24 25.96 32.41
C LEU A 84 -12.39 25.82 33.43
N ALA A 85 -12.73 24.58 33.80
CA ALA A 85 -13.88 24.29 34.66
C ALA A 85 -13.67 24.66 36.14
N GLY A 86 -12.43 24.71 36.61
CA GLY A 86 -12.10 24.99 38.02
C GLY A 86 -10.60 25.24 38.21
N GLU A 87 -10.20 25.68 39.40
CA GLU A 87 -8.79 25.89 39.72
C GLU A 87 -8.00 24.57 39.72
N VAL A 88 -6.74 24.60 39.27
CA VAL A 88 -5.89 23.42 39.13
C VAL A 88 -4.49 23.70 39.67
N ASP A 89 -4.19 23.14 40.83
CA ASP A 89 -2.86 23.24 41.42
C ASP A 89 -1.78 22.55 40.56
N PRO A 90 -0.49 22.95 40.69
CA PRO A 90 0.62 22.25 40.06
C PRO A 90 0.57 20.73 40.28
N GLY A 91 0.67 19.98 39.19
CA GLY A 91 0.54 18.52 39.18
C GLY A 91 -0.89 17.97 39.08
N GLY A 92 -1.92 18.81 39.26
CA GLY A 92 -3.32 18.43 39.09
C GLY A 92 -3.75 18.34 37.63
N THR A 93 -4.93 17.74 37.37
CA THR A 93 -5.55 17.67 36.04
C THR A 93 -6.73 18.63 35.97
N GLY A 94 -6.71 19.50 34.96
CA GLY A 94 -7.79 20.44 34.63
C GLY A 94 -8.61 19.99 33.44
N THR A 95 -9.89 20.33 33.45
CA THR A 95 -10.79 20.13 32.31
C THR A 95 -11.12 21.47 31.67
N PHE A 96 -10.81 21.60 30.38
CA PHE A 96 -11.27 22.67 29.51
C PHE A 96 -12.44 22.16 28.67
N GLN A 97 -13.48 22.96 28.50
CA GLN A 97 -14.65 22.55 27.74
C GLN A 97 -15.34 23.74 27.07
N GLY A 98 -15.89 23.49 25.89
CA GLY A 98 -16.56 24.51 25.10
C GLY A 98 -17.17 23.94 23.82
N LYS A 99 -17.74 24.84 23.02
CA LYS A 99 -18.29 24.52 21.71
C LYS A 99 -17.64 25.41 20.65
N LEU A 100 -17.20 24.81 19.56
CA LEU A 100 -16.74 25.50 18.36
C LEU A 100 -17.88 25.56 17.34
N THR A 101 -17.86 26.51 16.40
CA THR A 101 -18.76 26.46 15.24
C THR A 101 -17.97 25.95 14.03
N ALA A 102 -18.44 24.85 13.45
CA ALA A 102 -17.86 24.26 12.25
C ALA A 102 -17.93 25.24 11.06
N PRO A 103 -16.99 25.17 10.11
CA PRO A 103 -17.12 25.90 8.85
C PRO A 103 -18.36 25.44 8.09
N VAL A 104 -18.86 26.30 7.20
CA VAL A 104 -19.91 25.94 6.22
C VAL A 104 -19.25 25.33 4.98
N ARG A 105 -18.42 24.30 5.20
CA ARG A 105 -17.76 23.50 4.16
C ARG A 105 -17.45 22.11 4.71
N THR A 106 -17.32 21.11 3.84
CA THR A 106 -16.92 19.76 4.23
C THR A 106 -15.41 19.63 4.40
N GLY A 107 -14.97 18.58 5.08
CA GLY A 107 -13.56 18.22 5.23
C GLY A 107 -13.22 17.59 6.57
N LEU A 108 -12.02 17.03 6.66
CA LEU A 108 -11.40 16.45 7.84
C LEU A 108 -10.44 17.47 8.48
N PHE A 109 -10.79 17.97 9.66
CA PHE A 109 -10.05 19.04 10.33
C PHE A 109 -9.27 18.52 11.53
N LYS A 110 -7.97 18.79 11.57
CA LYS A 110 -7.11 18.58 12.75
C LYS A 110 -6.85 19.93 13.41
N LEU A 111 -7.33 20.11 14.65
CA LEU A 111 -7.26 21.39 15.34
C LEU A 111 -6.08 21.43 16.30
N ASN A 112 -5.45 22.60 16.41
CA ASN A 112 -4.38 22.88 17.36
C ASN A 112 -4.84 24.00 18.30
N PHE A 113 -4.91 23.71 19.60
CA PHE A 113 -5.26 24.68 20.63
C PHE A 113 -4.00 25.25 21.29
N ASP A 114 -3.96 26.57 21.46
CA ASP A 114 -2.93 27.25 22.24
C ASP A 114 -3.37 27.36 23.70
N ALA A 115 -2.58 26.81 24.61
CA ALA A 115 -2.73 27.07 26.04
C ALA A 115 -2.18 28.46 26.36
N ARG A 116 -3.02 29.33 26.93
CA ARG A 116 -2.71 30.74 27.17
C ARG A 116 -2.98 31.18 28.59
N TYR A 117 -2.10 32.01 29.13
CA TYR A 117 -2.27 32.74 30.39
C TYR A 117 -2.25 34.24 30.10
N GLU A 118 -3.33 34.95 30.44
CA GLU A 118 -3.50 36.39 30.15
C GLU A 118 -3.22 36.79 28.67
N GLY A 119 -3.41 35.84 27.74
CA GLY A 119 -3.17 36.03 26.31
C GLY A 119 -1.81 35.55 25.81
N GLU A 120 -0.83 35.31 26.69
CA GLU A 120 0.49 34.78 26.34
C GLU A 120 0.47 33.25 26.24
N LYS A 121 1.08 32.68 25.19
CA LYS A 121 1.08 31.24 24.92
C LYS A 121 2.15 30.53 25.77
N PHE A 122 1.77 29.43 26.43
CA PHE A 122 2.70 28.56 27.18
C PHE A 122 2.65 27.08 26.75
N GLY A 123 1.76 26.70 25.83
CA GLY A 123 1.68 25.35 25.31
C GLY A 123 0.80 25.23 24.08
N ALA A 124 0.83 24.06 23.44
CA ALA A 124 -0.03 23.71 22.31
C ALA A 124 -0.54 22.27 22.46
N ILE A 125 -1.78 22.03 22.03
CA ILE A 125 -2.44 20.72 22.10
C ILE A 125 -3.09 20.44 20.74
N ALA A 126 -2.69 19.36 20.09
CA ALA A 126 -3.37 18.87 18.89
C ALA A 126 -4.59 18.03 19.27
N SER A 127 -5.68 18.17 18.51
CA SER A 127 -6.86 17.32 18.61
C SER A 127 -6.74 16.10 17.69
N PRO A 128 -7.48 15.01 17.98
CA PRO A 128 -7.93 14.09 16.94
C PRO A 128 -8.63 14.83 15.80
N ALA A 129 -8.69 14.22 14.63
CA ALA A 129 -9.43 14.79 13.52
C ALA A 129 -10.94 14.83 13.81
N THR A 130 -11.61 15.88 13.36
CA THR A 130 -13.07 16.01 13.34
C THR A 130 -13.52 16.19 11.90
N GLU A 131 -14.49 15.40 11.48
CA GLU A 131 -15.01 15.44 10.12
C GLU A 131 -16.26 16.32 10.06
N ILE A 132 -16.19 17.36 9.23
CA ILE A 132 -17.34 18.15 8.86
C ILE A 132 -17.92 17.55 7.58
N THR A 133 -19.11 16.99 7.68
CA THR A 133 -19.72 16.21 6.60
C THR A 133 -21.23 16.37 6.57
N CYS A 134 -21.82 16.18 5.39
CA CYS A 134 -23.26 16.07 5.24
C CYS A 134 -23.79 14.67 5.54
N ASN A 135 -22.90 13.66 5.54
CA ASN A 135 -23.20 12.27 5.86
C ASN A 135 -24.01 12.18 7.17
N ASP A 136 -25.21 11.60 7.07
CA ASP A 136 -26.16 11.44 8.17
C ASP A 136 -26.07 10.06 8.83
N GLY A 137 -25.11 9.23 8.40
CA GLY A 137 -24.89 7.86 8.84
C GLY A 137 -25.83 6.86 8.21
N VAL A 138 -26.47 7.21 7.08
CA VAL A 138 -27.33 6.30 6.31
C VAL A 138 -26.80 6.18 4.87
N TYR A 139 -26.06 5.13 4.54
CA TYR A 139 -25.49 4.90 3.22
C TYR A 139 -26.56 4.72 2.14
N CYS A 140 -27.59 3.92 2.39
CA CYS A 140 -28.57 3.51 1.38
C CYS A 140 -29.56 4.62 0.95
N ASN A 141 -29.50 5.81 1.55
CA ASN A 141 -30.39 6.92 1.18
C ASN A 141 -29.78 7.90 0.16
N GLY A 142 -28.49 7.75 -0.17
CA GLY A 142 -27.80 8.55 -1.17
C GLY A 142 -26.50 9.18 -0.67
N ALA A 143 -25.60 9.52 -1.60
CA ALA A 143 -24.39 10.27 -1.27
C ALA A 143 -24.75 11.68 -0.77
N GLU A 144 -24.48 11.98 0.49
CA GLU A 144 -24.82 13.26 1.11
C GLU A 144 -23.79 14.34 0.75
N ARG A 145 -24.19 15.35 -0.04
CA ARG A 145 -23.29 16.38 -0.57
C ARG A 145 -23.66 17.78 -0.08
N LEU A 146 -22.63 18.63 0.06
CA LEU A 146 -22.83 20.04 0.41
C LEU A 146 -22.95 20.89 -0.86
N VAL A 147 -24.18 21.24 -1.23
CA VAL A 147 -24.47 22.04 -2.44
C VAL A 147 -25.02 23.39 -2.01
N ALA A 148 -24.39 24.48 -2.46
CA ALA A 148 -24.78 25.85 -2.12
C ALA A 148 -24.99 26.09 -0.59
N GLY A 149 -24.16 25.45 0.25
CA GLY A 149 -24.21 25.57 1.71
C GLY A 149 -25.31 24.75 2.38
N GLN A 150 -25.99 23.84 1.66
CA GLN A 150 -27.01 22.94 2.18
C GLN A 150 -26.63 21.49 1.92
N CYS A 151 -26.87 20.62 2.91
CA CYS A 151 -26.74 19.19 2.71
C CYS A 151 -27.92 18.67 1.89
N VAL A 152 -27.61 17.92 0.84
CA VAL A 152 -28.57 17.28 -0.06
C VAL A 152 -28.20 15.81 -0.22
N SER A 153 -29.20 14.94 -0.23
CA SER A 153 -29.04 13.52 -0.55
C SER A 153 -28.91 13.35 -2.06
N GLY A 154 -27.90 12.61 -2.51
CA GLY A 154 -27.80 12.11 -3.87
C GLY A 154 -28.84 11.00 -4.18
N PRO A 155 -28.79 10.41 -5.39
CA PRO A 155 -29.52 9.18 -5.68
C PRO A 155 -29.00 8.01 -4.82
N ASN A 156 -29.81 6.96 -4.67
CA ASN A 156 -29.41 5.72 -4.00
C ASN A 156 -28.09 5.22 -4.61
N PRO A 157 -27.03 4.99 -3.82
CA PRO A 157 -25.72 4.63 -4.36
C PRO A 157 -25.70 3.26 -5.05
N CYS A 158 -26.67 2.39 -4.76
CA CYS A 158 -26.76 1.05 -5.31
C CYS A 158 -27.71 0.93 -6.51
N ASP A 159 -28.37 2.00 -6.94
CA ASP A 159 -29.18 1.96 -8.17
C ASP A 159 -28.24 2.06 -9.37
N ASP A 160 -28.14 0.99 -10.17
CA ASP A 160 -27.26 0.95 -11.33
C ASP A 160 -27.88 1.43 -12.64
N ASP A 161 -29.04 2.10 -12.54
CA ASP A 161 -29.83 2.61 -13.66
C ASP A 161 -30.22 1.50 -14.67
N ALA A 162 -30.18 0.24 -14.25
CA ALA A 162 -30.57 -0.89 -15.07
C ALA A 162 -31.92 -1.47 -14.64
N GLU A 163 -33.00 -1.16 -15.37
CA GLU A 163 -34.35 -1.70 -15.07
C GLU A 163 -34.42 -3.25 -15.00
N CYS A 164 -33.42 -3.94 -15.55
CA CYS A 164 -33.35 -5.40 -15.57
C CYS A 164 -32.62 -6.02 -14.37
N THR A 165 -32.01 -5.23 -13.49
CA THR A 165 -31.41 -5.68 -12.23
C THR A 165 -32.41 -5.53 -11.08
N THR A 166 -32.15 -6.23 -9.98
CA THR A 166 -32.76 -5.97 -8.68
C THR A 166 -31.65 -5.52 -7.75
N ASP A 167 -31.66 -4.23 -7.43
CA ASP A 167 -30.65 -3.63 -6.58
C ASP A 167 -31.01 -3.75 -5.11
N SER A 168 -30.02 -4.12 -4.32
CA SER A 168 -30.11 -4.19 -2.87
C SER A 168 -28.93 -3.45 -2.25
N CYS A 169 -29.24 -2.73 -1.18
CA CYS A 169 -28.27 -1.98 -0.41
C CYS A 169 -28.24 -2.55 1.01
N ASP A 170 -27.04 -2.87 1.50
CA ASP A 170 -26.81 -3.29 2.88
C ASP A 170 -26.21 -2.12 3.67
N GLU A 171 -27.02 -1.57 4.57
CA GLU A 171 -26.67 -0.45 5.44
C GLU A 171 -25.72 -0.84 6.57
N ALA A 172 -25.58 -2.12 6.90
CA ALA A 172 -24.70 -2.54 7.99
C ALA A 172 -23.23 -2.63 7.53
N SER A 173 -23.02 -2.91 6.25
CA SER A 173 -21.70 -3.03 5.63
C SER A 173 -21.42 -1.94 4.61
N ASP A 174 -22.35 -1.02 4.37
CA ASP A 174 -22.28 0.02 3.34
C ASP A 174 -21.90 -0.58 1.96
N THR A 175 -22.60 -1.64 1.59
CA THR A 175 -22.32 -2.39 0.34
C THR A 175 -23.52 -2.51 -0.58
N CYS A 176 -23.25 -2.53 -1.88
CA CYS A 176 -24.24 -2.70 -2.93
C CYS A 176 -24.23 -4.11 -3.53
N LYS A 177 -25.40 -4.59 -3.93
CA LYS A 177 -25.55 -5.83 -4.70
C LYS A 177 -26.60 -5.67 -5.79
N HIS A 178 -26.20 -5.99 -7.01
CA HIS A 178 -27.02 -5.94 -8.22
C HIS A 178 -27.34 -7.38 -8.68
N GLU A 179 -28.58 -7.84 -8.47
CA GLU A 179 -28.99 -9.17 -8.93
C GLU A 179 -29.59 -9.09 -10.35
N LEU A 180 -28.99 -9.81 -11.30
CA LEU A 180 -29.49 -9.84 -12.68
C LEU A 180 -30.87 -10.51 -12.78
N GLY A 181 -31.83 -9.79 -13.34
CA GLY A 181 -33.14 -10.32 -13.72
C GLY A 181 -33.12 -11.06 -15.06
N PRO A 182 -34.21 -11.77 -15.41
CA PRO A 182 -34.31 -12.50 -16.68
C PRO A 182 -34.18 -11.57 -17.90
N GLY A 183 -33.22 -11.88 -18.78
CA GLY A 183 -32.98 -11.11 -20.02
C GLY A 183 -32.18 -9.82 -19.83
N CYS A 184 -31.64 -9.58 -18.63
CA CYS A 184 -30.69 -8.50 -18.41
C CYS A 184 -29.42 -8.75 -19.21
N ALA A 185 -28.98 -7.74 -19.97
CA ALA A 185 -27.67 -7.81 -20.58
C ALA A 185 -26.64 -7.84 -19.44
N SER A 186 -25.75 -8.81 -19.45
CA SER A 186 -24.61 -8.81 -18.56
C SER A 186 -23.38 -8.92 -19.44
N CYS A 187 -22.46 -7.99 -19.25
CA CYS A 187 -21.07 -8.29 -19.47
C CYS A 187 -20.66 -9.24 -18.35
N THR A 188 -20.85 -10.54 -18.54
CA THR A 188 -19.75 -11.42 -18.17
C THR A 188 -18.58 -10.98 -19.03
N SER A 189 -17.36 -10.97 -18.53
CA SER A 189 -16.24 -11.15 -19.46
C SER A 189 -16.71 -12.24 -20.42
N ASP A 190 -16.81 -11.90 -21.70
CA ASP A 190 -17.38 -12.80 -22.71
C ASP A 190 -16.41 -13.95 -22.98
N CYS A 191 -15.62 -14.29 -21.97
CA CYS A 191 -15.12 -15.61 -21.82
C CYS A 191 -16.30 -16.55 -21.54
N THR A 192 -16.95 -16.94 -22.64
CA THR A 192 -17.56 -18.26 -22.70
C THR A 192 -16.42 -19.26 -22.53
N PRO A 193 -16.41 -20.09 -21.46
CA PRO A 193 -15.41 -21.15 -21.31
C PRO A 193 -15.33 -21.97 -22.59
N ASP A 194 -14.28 -21.77 -23.39
CA ASP A 194 -14.13 -22.47 -24.64
C ASP A 194 -13.37 -23.76 -24.40
N CYS A 195 -14.14 -24.80 -24.10
CA CYS A 195 -13.68 -26.17 -24.00
C CYS A 195 -13.87 -26.94 -25.30
N THR A 196 -14.20 -26.27 -26.41
CA THR A 196 -14.43 -26.94 -27.69
C THR A 196 -13.15 -27.58 -28.19
N GLY A 197 -13.11 -28.91 -28.18
CA GLY A 197 -11.92 -29.67 -28.58
C GLY A 197 -10.83 -29.78 -27.50
N LYS A 198 -11.08 -29.26 -26.29
CA LYS A 198 -10.17 -29.39 -25.15
C LYS A 198 -10.57 -30.56 -24.27
N VAL A 199 -9.63 -31.45 -23.97
CA VAL A 199 -9.81 -32.54 -22.97
C VAL A 199 -9.44 -32.04 -21.57
N CYS A 200 -8.44 -31.16 -21.50
CA CYS A 200 -7.96 -30.48 -20.32
C CYS A 200 -7.51 -29.04 -20.70
N GLY A 201 -7.22 -28.17 -19.72
CA GLY A 201 -6.47 -26.92 -19.94
C GLY A 201 -7.31 -25.67 -19.70
N ASP A 202 -6.73 -24.49 -19.83
CA ASP A 202 -7.43 -23.24 -19.52
C ASP A 202 -8.66 -23.01 -20.41
N ASN A 203 -9.74 -22.49 -19.83
CA ASN A 203 -11.01 -22.25 -20.52
C ASN A 203 -11.12 -20.83 -21.11
N GLY A 204 -10.08 -20.01 -20.96
CA GLY A 204 -9.97 -18.61 -21.34
C GLY A 204 -10.42 -17.64 -20.25
N CYS A 205 -11.00 -18.15 -19.15
CA CYS A 205 -11.83 -17.39 -18.21
C CYS A 205 -11.34 -17.51 -16.76
N GLY A 206 -10.06 -17.84 -16.55
CA GLY A 206 -9.52 -18.11 -15.21
C GLY A 206 -10.01 -19.42 -14.61
N GLY A 207 -10.47 -20.37 -15.44
CA GLY A 207 -10.82 -21.72 -15.02
C GLY A 207 -10.28 -22.77 -16.00
N SER A 208 -10.52 -24.04 -15.73
CA SER A 208 -10.05 -25.14 -16.58
C SER A 208 -11.20 -25.93 -17.22
N CYS A 209 -10.93 -26.43 -18.42
CA CYS A 209 -11.74 -27.38 -19.15
C CYS A 209 -11.38 -28.79 -18.70
N GLY A 210 -12.34 -29.57 -18.19
CA GLY A 210 -12.12 -30.98 -17.87
C GLY A 210 -11.07 -31.23 -16.76
N SER A 211 -10.70 -32.50 -16.59
CA SER A 211 -9.70 -32.93 -15.60
C SER A 211 -9.00 -34.18 -16.09
N CYS A 212 -7.69 -34.27 -15.91
CA CYS A 212 -6.95 -35.43 -16.37
C CYS A 212 -7.12 -36.66 -15.47
N PRO A 213 -7.20 -37.87 -16.04
CA PRO A 213 -7.18 -39.11 -15.26
C PRO A 213 -5.91 -39.23 -14.41
N ALA A 214 -5.97 -40.02 -13.34
CA ALA A 214 -4.81 -40.27 -12.49
C ALA A 214 -3.57 -40.71 -13.30
N GLY A 215 -2.43 -40.07 -13.03
CA GLY A 215 -1.17 -40.29 -13.76
C GLY A 215 -1.07 -39.54 -15.09
N GLN A 216 -1.97 -38.59 -15.36
CA GLN A 216 -1.91 -37.67 -16.49
C GLN A 216 -2.07 -36.23 -16.02
N ALA A 217 -1.50 -35.31 -16.78
CA ALA A 217 -1.55 -33.87 -16.55
C ALA A 217 -1.80 -33.12 -17.86
N CYS A 218 -2.16 -31.85 -17.75
CA CYS A 218 -2.62 -31.12 -18.93
C CYS A 218 -1.49 -30.48 -19.71
N ALA A 219 -1.37 -30.81 -20.99
CA ALA A 219 -0.48 -30.10 -21.90
C ALA A 219 -1.23 -28.92 -22.55
N ASN A 220 -1.08 -27.70 -22.02
CA ASN A 220 -1.84 -26.53 -22.50
C ASN A 220 -1.60 -26.21 -23.99
N ALA A 221 -0.42 -26.47 -24.54
CA ALA A 221 -0.15 -26.31 -25.97
C ALA A 221 -1.05 -27.18 -26.88
N THR A 222 -1.56 -28.31 -26.37
CA THR A 222 -2.44 -29.21 -27.12
C THR A 222 -3.84 -29.35 -26.53
N ASN A 223 -4.07 -28.85 -25.31
CA ASN A 223 -5.30 -29.04 -24.53
C ASN A 223 -5.68 -30.52 -24.37
N GLU A 224 -4.69 -31.41 -24.31
CA GLU A 224 -4.85 -32.86 -24.18
C GLU A 224 -4.20 -33.37 -22.90
N CYS A 225 -4.84 -34.36 -22.26
CA CYS A 225 -4.22 -35.07 -21.15
C CYS A 225 -3.08 -35.94 -21.66
N LYS A 226 -1.89 -35.70 -21.10
CA LYS A 226 -0.68 -36.45 -21.43
C LYS A 226 -0.18 -37.18 -20.19
N PRO A 227 0.58 -38.28 -20.35
CA PRO A 227 1.22 -38.96 -19.22
C PRO A 227 2.04 -37.98 -18.36
N ALA A 228 1.79 -37.97 -17.05
CA ALA A 228 2.43 -37.10 -16.05
C ALA A 228 3.90 -37.49 -15.75
N ASN A 229 4.59 -38.11 -16.71
CA ASN A 229 5.95 -38.62 -16.60
C ASN A 229 6.82 -38.19 -17.79
N GLN A 230 6.47 -37.06 -18.40
CA GLN A 230 7.27 -36.45 -19.46
C GLN A 230 8.47 -35.71 -18.87
N PRO A 231 9.58 -35.57 -19.62
CA PRO A 231 10.70 -34.75 -19.19
C PRO A 231 10.23 -33.34 -18.78
N GLY A 232 10.59 -32.90 -17.58
CA GLY A 232 10.14 -31.62 -17.03
C GLY A 232 8.84 -31.68 -16.24
N SER A 233 8.29 -32.87 -16.03
CA SER A 233 7.14 -33.11 -15.15
C SER A 233 7.59 -33.53 -13.75
N CYS A 234 6.72 -33.46 -12.75
CA CYS A 234 7.02 -33.86 -11.37
C CYS A 234 7.48 -35.32 -11.24
N ALA A 235 6.98 -36.24 -12.09
CA ALA A 235 7.40 -37.65 -12.07
C ALA A 235 8.66 -37.94 -12.91
N ALA A 236 9.05 -37.03 -13.80
CA ALA A 236 10.28 -37.12 -14.59
C ALA A 236 10.95 -35.74 -14.72
N PRO A 237 11.39 -35.16 -13.59
CA PRO A 237 11.98 -33.83 -13.58
C PRO A 237 13.29 -33.82 -14.35
N LEU A 238 13.60 -32.67 -14.94
CA LEU A 238 14.90 -32.46 -15.58
C LEU A 238 15.98 -32.32 -14.51
N ASP A 239 17.19 -32.82 -14.77
CA ASP A 239 18.32 -32.48 -13.91
C ASP A 239 18.58 -30.97 -14.04
N LEU A 240 18.62 -30.24 -12.91
CA LEU A 240 18.94 -28.80 -12.94
C LEU A 240 20.32 -28.56 -13.55
N LEU A 241 21.27 -29.44 -13.24
CA LEU A 241 22.64 -29.40 -13.73
C LEU A 241 23.09 -30.81 -14.15
N PRO A 242 23.96 -30.94 -15.17
CA PRO A 242 24.50 -32.24 -15.56
C PRO A 242 25.19 -32.95 -14.39
N ALA A 243 24.99 -34.26 -14.28
CA ALA A 243 25.57 -35.07 -13.21
C ALA A 243 27.10 -34.87 -13.09
N GLY A 244 27.57 -34.61 -11.86
CA GLY A 244 28.98 -34.37 -11.56
C GLY A 244 29.45 -32.92 -11.74
N THR A 245 28.57 -32.01 -12.14
CA THR A 245 28.84 -30.56 -12.14
C THR A 245 28.92 -30.05 -10.69
N ALA A 246 29.93 -29.23 -10.39
CA ALA A 246 30.02 -28.59 -9.08
C ALA A 246 28.88 -27.58 -8.92
N LEU A 247 28.13 -27.65 -7.81
CA LEU A 247 27.00 -26.75 -7.56
C LEU A 247 27.46 -25.31 -7.34
N VAL A 248 28.50 -25.08 -6.52
CA VAL A 248 28.95 -23.72 -6.19
C VAL A 248 29.37 -22.96 -7.45
N GLY A 249 28.79 -21.77 -7.64
CA GLY A 249 28.99 -20.92 -8.81
C GLY A 249 27.68 -20.53 -9.49
N VAL A 250 27.78 -19.78 -10.58
CA VAL A 250 26.67 -19.36 -11.43
C VAL A 250 26.49 -20.34 -12.57
N HIS A 251 25.26 -20.77 -12.80
CA HIS A 251 24.85 -21.66 -13.88
C HIS A 251 23.78 -20.97 -14.72
N GLN A 252 23.93 -21.06 -16.04
CA GLN A 252 22.94 -20.56 -17.00
C GLN A 252 22.28 -21.77 -17.66
N ILE A 253 20.96 -21.80 -17.61
CA ILE A 253 20.11 -22.87 -18.11
C ILE A 253 19.12 -22.23 -19.07
N THR A 254 19.06 -22.71 -20.30
CA THR A 254 17.98 -22.34 -21.23
C THR A 254 16.92 -23.43 -21.17
N GLY A 255 15.66 -23.03 -21.00
CA GLY A 255 14.51 -23.92 -20.92
C GLY A 255 13.36 -23.45 -21.80
N ASP A 256 12.27 -24.22 -21.80
CA ASP A 256 11.06 -23.90 -22.54
C ASP A 256 9.85 -24.58 -21.88
N THR A 257 8.89 -23.78 -21.42
CA THR A 257 7.63 -24.26 -20.82
C THR A 257 6.56 -24.57 -21.85
N THR A 258 6.73 -24.22 -23.13
CA THR A 258 5.69 -24.34 -24.19
C THR A 258 5.10 -25.76 -24.28
N ASN A 259 5.92 -26.79 -24.09
CA ASN A 259 5.49 -28.19 -24.16
C ASN A 259 5.35 -28.85 -22.78
N GLY A 260 5.34 -28.04 -21.71
CA GLY A 260 5.17 -28.47 -20.33
C GLY A 260 3.78 -29.01 -20.04
N LEU A 261 3.59 -29.45 -18.80
CA LEU A 261 2.33 -29.94 -18.27
C LEU A 261 1.96 -29.10 -17.07
N HIS A 262 0.69 -28.70 -16.96
CA HIS A 262 0.13 -28.11 -15.74
C HIS A 262 -0.17 -29.23 -14.71
N GLU A 263 0.68 -29.30 -13.69
CA GLU A 263 0.75 -30.29 -12.62
C GLU A 263 0.74 -29.65 -11.22
N VAL A 264 1.33 -28.47 -11.07
CA VAL A 264 1.45 -27.74 -9.80
C VAL A 264 0.75 -26.40 -9.84
N VAL A 265 0.31 -25.93 -8.67
CA VAL A 265 -0.17 -24.57 -8.48
C VAL A 265 0.79 -23.84 -7.55
N PRO A 266 1.46 -22.75 -7.99
CA PRO A 266 2.36 -21.99 -7.13
C PRO A 266 1.62 -21.45 -5.90
N THR A 267 2.27 -21.50 -4.74
CA THR A 267 1.72 -20.95 -3.49
C THR A 267 1.65 -19.42 -3.52
N CYS A 268 2.45 -18.79 -4.38
CA CYS A 268 2.43 -17.36 -4.66
C CYS A 268 1.57 -16.96 -5.86
N ASN A 269 0.88 -17.90 -6.51
CA ASN A 269 -0.10 -17.61 -7.54
C ASN A 269 -1.10 -18.76 -7.64
N SER A 270 -2.11 -18.74 -6.75
CA SER A 270 -3.10 -19.83 -6.66
C SER A 270 -4.07 -19.92 -7.84
N THR A 271 -4.03 -18.93 -8.73
CA THR A 271 -4.87 -18.86 -9.94
C THR A 271 -4.16 -19.32 -11.20
N SER A 272 -2.85 -19.60 -11.12
CA SER A 272 -2.09 -20.08 -12.28
C SER A 272 -2.73 -21.34 -12.85
N THR A 273 -2.97 -21.28 -14.16
CA THR A 273 -3.31 -22.44 -15.01
C THR A 273 -2.19 -22.69 -16.02
N ALA A 274 -1.01 -22.09 -15.81
CA ALA A 274 0.12 -22.11 -16.73
C ALA A 274 0.82 -23.48 -16.79
N VAL A 275 1.69 -23.66 -17.78
CA VAL A 275 2.53 -24.85 -17.90
C VAL A 275 3.91 -24.57 -17.36
N GLU A 276 4.49 -25.58 -16.74
CA GLU A 276 5.75 -25.46 -16.03
C GLU A 276 6.86 -26.36 -16.59
N ALA A 277 8.08 -26.03 -16.19
CA ALA A 277 9.26 -26.86 -16.33
C ALA A 277 9.83 -27.18 -14.94
N VAL A 278 9.78 -28.46 -14.55
CA VAL A 278 10.26 -28.96 -13.27
C VAL A 278 11.72 -29.43 -13.39
N TYR A 279 12.59 -28.84 -12.58
CA TYR A 279 13.97 -29.25 -12.39
C TYR A 279 14.18 -29.87 -11.01
N LYS A 280 15.09 -30.83 -10.91
CA LYS A 280 15.49 -31.50 -9.66
C LYS A 280 16.98 -31.32 -9.40
N PHE A 281 17.32 -31.12 -8.12
CA PHE A 281 18.70 -31.08 -7.65
C PHE A 281 18.82 -31.59 -6.22
N GLU A 282 20.03 -32.01 -5.83
CA GLU A 282 20.33 -32.56 -4.51
C GLU A 282 21.46 -31.77 -3.85
N LEU A 283 21.25 -31.42 -2.58
CA LEU A 283 22.23 -30.75 -1.74
C LEU A 283 22.76 -31.72 -0.70
N THR A 284 24.08 -31.91 -0.67
CA THR A 284 24.76 -32.75 0.33
C THR A 284 25.22 -31.96 1.56
N GLU A 285 25.24 -30.63 1.44
CA GLU A 285 25.61 -29.68 2.48
C GLU A 285 24.68 -28.46 2.39
N LYS A 286 24.69 -27.62 3.44
CA LYS A 286 23.89 -26.39 3.45
C LYS A 286 24.44 -25.42 2.40
N MET A 287 23.58 -24.91 1.53
CA MET A 287 23.95 -23.99 0.45
C MET A 287 23.00 -22.79 0.39
N GLY A 288 23.51 -21.63 -0.01
CA GLY A 288 22.63 -20.55 -0.45
C GLY A 288 22.28 -20.76 -1.92
N ILE A 289 21.10 -20.33 -2.31
CA ILE A 289 20.67 -20.29 -3.71
C ILE A 289 20.13 -18.90 -4.03
N GLU A 290 20.40 -18.44 -5.24
CA GLU A 290 19.64 -17.39 -5.92
C GLU A 290 19.28 -17.91 -7.31
N ALA A 291 18.00 -17.90 -7.66
CA ALA A 291 17.50 -18.29 -8.96
C ALA A 291 16.72 -17.12 -9.57
N ARG A 292 16.99 -16.81 -10.84
CA ARG A 292 16.35 -15.74 -11.60
C ARG A 292 15.94 -16.29 -12.96
N VAL A 293 14.68 -16.11 -13.32
CA VAL A 293 14.18 -16.42 -14.67
C VAL A 293 13.99 -15.12 -15.43
N TYR A 294 14.16 -15.17 -16.75
CA TYR A 294 13.92 -14.06 -17.66
C TYR A 294 13.11 -14.57 -18.85
N SER A 295 12.25 -13.72 -19.44
CA SER A 295 11.73 -13.74 -20.85
C SER A 295 10.23 -13.47 -20.95
N TYR A 296 9.45 -13.84 -19.94
CA TYR A 296 8.00 -13.66 -19.86
C TYR A 296 7.57 -13.64 -18.39
N ASP A 297 6.28 -13.39 -18.14
CA ASP A 297 5.69 -13.31 -16.80
C ASP A 297 5.70 -14.68 -16.09
N THR A 298 6.75 -14.96 -15.33
CA THR A 298 6.98 -16.28 -14.73
C THR A 298 6.43 -16.36 -13.31
N VAL A 299 6.31 -17.58 -12.79
CA VAL A 299 6.28 -17.81 -11.34
C VAL A 299 7.36 -18.82 -11.02
N LEU A 300 8.32 -18.42 -10.19
CA LEU A 300 9.45 -19.26 -9.79
C LEU A 300 9.29 -19.71 -8.36
N HIS A 301 9.41 -21.02 -8.15
CA HIS A 301 9.28 -21.57 -6.81
C HIS A 301 10.18 -22.78 -6.57
N ILE A 302 10.66 -22.88 -5.33
CA ILE A 302 11.51 -23.96 -4.83
C ILE A 302 10.71 -24.78 -3.84
N ARG A 303 10.66 -26.10 -4.04
CA ARG A 303 10.02 -27.05 -3.12
C ARG A 303 11.05 -28.03 -2.56
N LYS A 304 10.87 -28.45 -1.30
CA LYS A 304 11.72 -29.46 -0.66
C LYS A 304 11.01 -30.81 -0.64
N GLU A 305 11.72 -31.85 -1.08
CA GLU A 305 11.23 -33.24 -0.97
C GLU A 305 11.23 -33.66 0.51
N ASP A 306 10.10 -34.19 1.01
CA ASP A 306 10.06 -34.86 2.31
C ASP A 306 10.74 -36.24 2.19
N PRO A 307 11.83 -36.52 2.93
CA PRO A 307 12.49 -37.82 2.91
C PRO A 307 11.60 -38.98 3.39
N ALA A 308 10.52 -38.69 4.12
CA ALA A 308 9.54 -39.68 4.57
C ALA A 308 8.58 -40.13 3.45
N THR A 309 8.36 -39.28 2.44
CA THR A 309 7.44 -39.50 1.32
C THR A 309 8.06 -39.07 -0.03
N PRO A 310 9.22 -39.65 -0.43
CA PRO A 310 10.06 -39.14 -1.53
C PRO A 310 9.47 -39.28 -2.95
N ALA A 311 8.21 -39.65 -3.11
CA ALA A 311 7.54 -39.73 -4.41
C ALA A 311 6.28 -38.87 -4.38
N ASN A 312 6.22 -37.87 -5.28
CA ASN A 312 5.11 -36.94 -5.54
C ASN A 312 5.07 -35.64 -4.69
N GLU A 313 6.09 -35.30 -3.91
CA GLU A 313 6.12 -34.02 -3.15
C GLU A 313 6.31 -32.79 -4.04
N CYS A 314 6.78 -32.97 -5.28
CA CYS A 314 6.71 -31.91 -6.29
C CYS A 314 5.27 -31.43 -6.50
N LEU A 315 4.25 -32.28 -6.28
CA LEU A 315 2.82 -31.93 -6.35
C LEU A 315 2.23 -31.41 -5.03
N ASP A 316 3.03 -31.24 -3.96
CA ASP A 316 2.52 -30.68 -2.71
C ASP A 316 2.46 -29.15 -2.79
N ASP A 317 1.30 -28.62 -3.17
CA ASP A 317 1.03 -27.19 -3.23
C ASP A 317 0.82 -26.54 -1.85
N LYS A 318 1.03 -27.28 -0.73
CA LYS A 318 0.95 -26.67 0.60
C LYS A 318 2.11 -25.70 0.84
N PRO A 319 1.86 -24.55 1.50
CA PRO A 319 2.91 -23.60 1.88
C PRO A 319 4.10 -24.24 2.63
N ALA A 320 3.85 -25.25 3.47
CA ALA A 320 4.88 -25.94 4.23
C ALA A 320 5.92 -26.70 3.37
N ALA A 321 5.58 -27.05 2.12
CA ALA A 321 6.49 -27.70 1.18
C ALA A 321 7.29 -26.70 0.32
N THR A 322 6.82 -25.45 0.26
CA THR A 322 7.46 -24.38 -0.52
C THR A 322 8.50 -23.66 0.33
N VAL A 323 9.71 -23.55 -0.20
CA VAL A 323 10.86 -22.92 0.45
C VAL A 323 11.01 -21.46 0.02
N GLY A 324 10.65 -21.16 -1.22
CA GLY A 324 10.60 -19.81 -1.75
C GLY A 324 9.71 -19.80 -2.99
N CYS A 325 8.96 -18.73 -3.18
CA CYS A 325 8.05 -18.52 -4.30
C CYS A 325 8.03 -17.04 -4.61
N SER A 326 8.16 -16.67 -5.87
CA SER A 326 7.95 -15.31 -6.34
C SER A 326 7.40 -15.38 -7.75
N ASP A 327 6.44 -14.52 -8.05
CA ASP A 327 5.97 -14.20 -9.39
C ASP A 327 6.79 -13.04 -9.98
N ASP A 328 7.17 -12.07 -9.16
CA ASP A 328 7.99 -10.95 -9.62
C ASP A 328 9.46 -11.06 -9.23
N ALA A 329 10.37 -10.68 -10.13
CA ALA A 329 11.74 -10.35 -9.82
C ALA A 329 11.83 -8.86 -9.48
N SER A 330 12.44 -8.53 -8.35
CA SER A 330 12.84 -7.17 -8.02
C SER A 330 13.60 -6.58 -9.23
N PRO A 331 13.09 -5.50 -9.85
CA PRO A 331 13.54 -5.03 -11.18
C PRO A 331 15.06 -4.77 -11.30
N PRO A 332 15.60 -4.79 -12.55
CA PRO A 332 14.94 -4.30 -13.75
C PRO A 332 14.10 -5.38 -14.40
N GLY A 333 12.96 -4.95 -14.92
CA GLY A 333 12.01 -5.79 -15.62
C GLY A 333 12.65 -6.63 -16.72
N ASP A 334 12.23 -7.89 -16.72
CA ASP A 334 11.96 -8.67 -17.91
C ASP A 334 10.87 -9.69 -17.53
N TYR A 335 9.77 -9.23 -16.91
CA TYR A 335 8.63 -10.05 -16.46
C TYR A 335 9.01 -11.32 -15.64
N GLY A 336 10.28 -11.54 -15.31
CA GLY A 336 10.73 -12.78 -14.73
C GLY A 336 10.61 -12.77 -13.22
N SER A 337 10.84 -13.91 -12.59
CA SER A 337 10.75 -14.09 -11.14
C SER A 337 12.11 -14.36 -10.51
N ARG A 338 12.26 -14.03 -9.21
CA ARG A 338 13.49 -14.24 -8.44
C ARG A 338 13.17 -14.90 -7.09
N VAL A 339 13.89 -15.97 -6.78
CA VAL A 339 13.87 -16.59 -5.45
C VAL A 339 15.28 -16.75 -4.92
N ASP A 340 15.48 -16.44 -3.65
CA ASP A 340 16.72 -16.68 -2.94
C ASP A 340 16.44 -17.28 -1.56
N ALA A 341 17.27 -18.24 -1.15
CA ALA A 341 17.05 -18.97 0.10
C ALA A 341 18.32 -19.63 0.62
N ALA A 342 18.36 -19.88 1.93
CA ALA A 342 19.31 -20.79 2.54
C ALA A 342 18.70 -22.21 2.57
N LEU A 343 19.27 -23.13 1.80
CA LEU A 343 18.78 -24.49 1.67
C LEU A 343 19.62 -25.47 2.51
N ASP A 344 18.96 -26.21 3.40
CA ASP A 344 19.57 -27.32 4.12
C ASP A 344 19.86 -28.52 3.20
N PRO A 345 20.69 -29.50 3.61
CA PRO A 345 20.87 -30.73 2.84
C PRO A 345 19.54 -31.43 2.56
N GLY A 346 19.39 -31.95 1.35
CA GLY A 346 18.17 -32.61 0.89
C GLY A 346 17.97 -32.49 -0.61
N THR A 347 16.84 -33.01 -1.06
CA THR A 347 16.42 -32.99 -2.45
C THR A 347 15.42 -31.86 -2.67
N TYR A 348 15.56 -31.14 -3.78
CA TYR A 348 14.75 -29.97 -4.09
C TYR A 348 14.25 -30.01 -5.53
N TYR A 349 13.11 -29.35 -5.72
CA TYR A 349 12.53 -29.06 -7.01
C TYR A 349 12.58 -27.55 -7.24
N LEU A 350 13.13 -27.11 -8.37
CA LEU A 350 13.03 -25.73 -8.85
C LEU A 350 12.09 -25.76 -10.04
N ILE A 351 11.01 -25.02 -9.95
CA ILE A 351 9.93 -25.08 -10.93
C ILE A 351 9.78 -23.68 -11.53
N VAL A 352 9.86 -23.61 -12.85
CA VAL A 352 9.60 -22.42 -13.64
C VAL A 352 8.20 -22.56 -14.22
N ASP A 353 7.26 -21.76 -13.72
CA ASP A 353 5.88 -21.70 -14.17
C ASP A 353 5.60 -20.34 -14.85
N GLY A 354 4.40 -20.17 -15.42
CA GLY A 354 3.88 -18.90 -15.89
C GLY A 354 2.90 -18.27 -14.91
N PHE A 355 2.68 -16.97 -15.02
CA PHE A 355 1.65 -16.27 -14.22
C PHE A 355 0.23 -16.72 -14.58
N ASP A 356 -0.05 -16.93 -15.87
CA ASP A 356 -1.31 -17.49 -16.35
C ASP A 356 -1.10 -18.33 -17.62
N ALA A 357 -2.16 -18.96 -18.14
CA ALA A 357 -2.07 -19.81 -19.33
C ALA A 357 -1.52 -19.13 -20.60
N SER A 358 -1.54 -17.79 -20.67
CA SER A 358 -0.93 -17.02 -21.76
C SER A 358 0.59 -16.84 -21.61
N GLN A 359 1.11 -17.04 -20.40
CA GLN A 359 2.51 -16.79 -20.05
C GLN A 359 3.32 -18.09 -20.07
N HIS A 360 3.82 -18.45 -21.25
CA HIS A 360 4.69 -19.61 -21.43
C HIS A 360 5.62 -19.37 -22.61
N GLY A 361 6.75 -20.08 -22.64
CA GLY A 361 7.71 -19.96 -23.72
C GLY A 361 9.12 -20.40 -23.35
N ALA A 362 10.04 -20.09 -24.25
CA ALA A 362 11.46 -20.19 -23.97
C ALA A 362 11.84 -19.20 -22.85
N PHE A 363 12.72 -19.64 -21.96
CA PHE A 363 13.25 -18.83 -20.88
C PHE A 363 14.74 -19.07 -20.68
N ASP A 364 15.40 -18.07 -20.09
CA ASP A 364 16.73 -18.22 -19.52
C ASP A 364 16.61 -18.21 -18.00
N LEU A 365 17.18 -19.22 -17.37
CA LEU A 365 17.22 -19.42 -15.93
C LEU A 365 18.67 -19.34 -15.46
N GLN A 366 18.95 -18.34 -14.65
CA GLN A 366 20.21 -18.23 -13.93
C GLN A 366 20.04 -18.81 -12.54
N VAL A 367 20.90 -19.77 -12.16
CA VAL A 367 20.95 -20.30 -10.79
C VAL A 367 22.34 -20.16 -10.24
N LYS A 368 22.45 -19.55 -9.07
CA LYS A 368 23.70 -19.36 -8.35
C LYS A 368 23.64 -20.10 -7.03
N PHE A 369 24.59 -21.01 -6.81
CA PHE A 369 24.79 -21.65 -5.51
C PHE A 369 26.04 -21.13 -4.82
N THR A 370 25.94 -20.98 -3.51
CA THR A 370 27.00 -20.52 -2.62
C THR A 370 27.20 -21.51 -1.48
N ALA A 371 28.44 -21.62 -1.01
CA ALA A 371 28.78 -22.54 0.07
C ALA A 371 28.24 -22.07 1.43
N ASN A 372 28.08 -23.00 2.36
CA ASN A 372 27.76 -22.75 3.78
C ASN A 372 26.43 -22.03 4.05
N GLY A 373 25.48 -22.05 3.12
CA GLY A 373 24.18 -21.39 3.33
C GLY A 373 24.18 -19.88 3.17
N CYS A 374 25.21 -19.27 2.59
CA CYS A 374 25.28 -17.81 2.41
C CYS A 374 24.31 -17.36 1.30
N VAL A 375 23.27 -16.60 1.59
CA VAL A 375 22.31 -16.17 0.56
C VAL A 375 22.85 -14.93 -0.18
N PRO A 376 22.99 -14.95 -1.52
CA PRO A 376 23.49 -13.79 -2.28
C PRO A 376 22.59 -12.55 -2.12
N HIS A 377 23.16 -11.43 -1.68
CA HIS A 377 22.47 -10.16 -1.47
C HIS A 377 22.42 -9.30 -2.73
N CYS A 378 21.86 -9.86 -3.80
CA CYS A 378 21.79 -9.19 -5.09
C CYS A 378 20.42 -8.59 -5.40
N ASP A 379 19.51 -8.58 -4.43
CA ASP A 379 18.26 -7.81 -4.51
C ASP A 379 18.58 -6.33 -4.74
N GLY A 380 17.89 -5.74 -5.72
CA GLY A 380 18.13 -4.38 -6.17
C GLY A 380 19.50 -4.15 -6.82
N LEU A 381 20.28 -5.19 -7.17
CA LEU A 381 21.58 -5.06 -7.85
C LEU A 381 21.62 -5.85 -9.17
N TYR A 382 22.18 -5.21 -10.20
CA TYR A 382 22.18 -5.67 -11.58
C TYR A 382 23.61 -6.01 -12.03
N CYS A 383 24.56 -5.42 -11.32
CA CYS A 383 25.97 -5.62 -11.46
C CYS A 383 26.64 -5.27 -10.15
N GLY A 384 27.87 -5.72 -9.96
CA GLY A 384 28.68 -5.37 -8.80
C GLY A 384 29.44 -6.58 -8.28
N THR A 385 30.64 -6.36 -7.76
CA THR A 385 31.59 -7.44 -7.48
C THR A 385 31.41 -8.14 -6.13
N ASP A 386 30.40 -7.77 -5.36
CA ASP A 386 30.19 -8.30 -4.01
C ASP A 386 28.70 -8.55 -3.78
N ASP A 387 28.36 -9.82 -3.69
CA ASP A 387 27.04 -10.36 -3.34
C ASP A 387 26.93 -10.69 -1.83
N GLY A 388 27.92 -10.35 -1.01
CA GLY A 388 27.98 -10.75 0.40
C GLY A 388 28.44 -12.20 0.64
N CYS A 389 28.61 -12.98 -0.42
CA CYS A 389 28.99 -14.39 -0.42
C CYS A 389 30.28 -14.69 -1.21
N GLY A 390 31.01 -13.65 -1.61
CA GLY A 390 32.28 -13.77 -2.33
C GLY A 390 32.14 -13.94 -3.85
N GLY A 391 30.95 -13.69 -4.39
CA GLY A 391 30.65 -13.60 -5.83
C GLY A 391 30.19 -12.20 -6.25
N ASP A 392 29.72 -12.07 -7.49
CA ASP A 392 29.19 -10.83 -8.06
C ASP A 392 27.66 -10.89 -8.26
N CYS A 393 27.00 -9.73 -8.35
CA CYS A 393 25.57 -9.60 -8.64
C CYS A 393 25.28 -9.37 -10.13
N GLY A 394 26.18 -9.84 -11.00
CA GLY A 394 26.09 -9.65 -12.44
C GLY A 394 27.18 -8.75 -13.02
N THR A 395 27.21 -8.69 -14.34
CA THR A 395 28.14 -7.89 -15.13
C THR A 395 27.39 -7.12 -16.20
N CYS A 396 27.93 -5.97 -16.60
CA CYS A 396 27.32 -5.15 -17.63
C CYS A 396 27.81 -5.52 -19.03
N ASP A 397 26.93 -5.34 -20.00
CA ASP A 397 27.25 -5.52 -21.41
C ASP A 397 28.37 -4.60 -21.90
N THR A 398 28.94 -4.95 -23.06
CA THR A 398 30.02 -4.17 -23.67
C THR A 398 29.57 -2.72 -23.94
N GLY A 399 30.30 -1.75 -23.40
CA GLY A 399 29.98 -0.33 -23.49
C GLY A 399 29.19 0.21 -22.30
N PHE A 400 28.94 -0.62 -21.29
CA PHE A 400 28.35 -0.25 -20.01
C PHE A 400 29.31 -0.59 -18.87
N ALA A 401 29.26 0.19 -17.79
CA ALA A 401 29.96 -0.05 -16.54
C ALA A 401 28.95 -0.09 -15.39
N CYS A 402 29.34 -0.79 -14.33
CA CYS A 402 28.54 -0.85 -13.12
C CYS A 402 28.66 0.44 -12.32
N SER A 403 27.54 1.11 -12.09
CA SER A 403 27.46 2.28 -11.20
C SER A 403 27.59 1.87 -9.73
N ALA A 404 27.79 2.86 -8.85
CA ALA A 404 27.86 2.62 -7.40
C ALA A 404 26.54 2.06 -6.83
N GLU A 405 25.41 2.36 -7.49
CA GLU A 405 24.07 1.84 -7.16
C GLU A 405 23.81 0.44 -7.75
N GLY A 406 24.84 -0.23 -8.31
CA GLY A 406 24.70 -1.56 -8.89
C GLY A 406 23.84 -1.59 -10.15
N ARG A 407 23.70 -0.47 -10.88
CA ARG A 407 23.01 -0.38 -12.18
C ARG A 407 24.01 -0.37 -13.32
N CYS A 408 23.71 -1.07 -14.40
CA CYS A 408 24.48 -0.97 -15.63
C CYS A 408 24.19 0.33 -16.36
N ARG A 409 25.18 1.19 -16.49
CA ARG A 409 25.09 2.47 -17.19
C ARG A 409 26.14 2.56 -18.27
N LYS A 410 25.84 3.28 -19.35
CA LYS A 410 26.77 3.47 -20.47
C LYS A 410 28.11 3.99 -19.94
N ASP A 411 29.23 3.52 -20.48
CA ASP A 411 30.58 3.97 -20.11
C ASP A 411 31.36 4.47 -21.34
N PRO A 412 31.74 5.76 -21.41
CA PRO A 412 31.43 6.81 -20.44
C PRO A 412 29.96 7.25 -20.49
N CYS A 413 29.35 7.41 -19.32
CA CYS A 413 28.02 8.01 -19.23
C CYS A 413 28.17 9.52 -19.38
N THR A 414 27.45 10.10 -20.35
CA THR A 414 27.40 11.55 -20.53
C THR A 414 26.01 12.00 -20.11
N PRO A 415 25.87 12.73 -18.97
CA PRO A 415 24.59 13.26 -18.54
C PRO A 415 23.92 14.07 -19.63
N ASP A 416 22.68 13.74 -19.97
CA ASP A 416 21.88 14.48 -20.95
C ASP A 416 20.85 15.36 -20.23
N CYS A 417 21.27 16.60 -20.02
CA CYS A 417 20.44 17.68 -19.50
C CYS A 417 20.11 18.73 -20.56
N ALA A 418 20.33 18.43 -21.85
CA ALA A 418 19.93 19.34 -22.91
C ALA A 418 18.42 19.53 -22.85
N ASP A 419 18.00 20.80 -22.79
CA ASP A 419 16.59 21.20 -22.69
C ASP A 419 15.84 20.68 -21.44
N LYS A 420 16.52 20.12 -20.42
CA LYS A 420 15.90 19.73 -19.15
C LYS A 420 16.09 20.82 -18.08
N GLN A 421 15.06 21.07 -17.27
CA GLN A 421 15.12 21.94 -16.08
C GLN A 421 15.23 21.14 -14.78
N CYS A 422 14.75 19.90 -14.81
CA CYS A 422 14.68 18.93 -13.72
C CYS A 422 14.59 17.52 -14.33
N GLY A 423 14.68 16.46 -13.51
CA GLY A 423 14.47 15.08 -13.93
C GLY A 423 15.78 14.29 -14.10
N ASP A 424 15.70 13.00 -14.43
CA ASP A 424 16.85 12.12 -14.56
C ASP A 424 17.79 12.52 -15.72
N ASP A 425 19.10 12.41 -15.52
CA ASP A 425 20.14 12.78 -16.49
C ASP A 425 20.62 11.64 -17.40
N GLY A 426 20.04 10.44 -17.27
CA GLY A 426 20.43 9.21 -17.96
C GLY A 426 21.65 8.52 -17.36
N CYS A 427 22.25 9.12 -16.33
CA CYS A 427 23.46 8.66 -15.65
C CYS A 427 23.27 8.48 -14.14
N GLY A 428 22.01 8.50 -13.67
CA GLY A 428 21.56 8.44 -12.27
C GLY A 428 21.88 9.67 -11.43
N GLY A 429 22.22 10.78 -12.10
CA GLY A 429 22.09 12.10 -11.52
C GLY A 429 20.75 12.73 -11.93
N THR A 430 20.57 13.98 -11.52
CA THR A 430 19.41 14.78 -11.90
C THR A 430 19.83 16.06 -12.60
N CYS A 431 19.04 16.47 -13.58
CA CYS A 431 19.21 17.69 -14.35
C CYS A 431 18.59 18.89 -13.65
N GLY A 432 19.25 19.43 -12.62
CA GLY A 432 18.72 20.60 -11.90
C GLY A 432 17.60 20.26 -10.91
N SER A 433 16.97 21.29 -10.34
CA SER A 433 15.96 21.15 -9.28
C SER A 433 14.88 22.23 -9.43
N CYS A 434 13.63 21.87 -9.13
CA CYS A 434 12.52 22.82 -9.19
C CYS A 434 12.50 23.78 -8.00
N ALA A 435 11.98 24.98 -8.23
CA ALA A 435 11.78 25.97 -7.18
C ALA A 435 10.63 25.54 -6.25
N GLU A 436 10.59 26.10 -5.05
CA GLU A 436 9.51 25.86 -4.09
C GLU A 436 8.12 26.09 -4.73
N GLY A 437 7.19 25.17 -4.51
CA GLY A 437 5.85 25.18 -5.13
C GLY A 437 5.81 24.74 -6.59
N SER A 438 6.88 24.16 -7.13
CA SER A 438 6.88 23.55 -8.46
C SER A 438 7.44 22.13 -8.43
N LEU A 439 6.87 21.25 -9.24
CA LEU A 439 7.25 19.85 -9.37
C LEU A 439 7.84 19.58 -10.74
N CYS A 440 8.72 18.58 -10.80
CA CYS A 440 9.31 18.15 -12.04
C CYS A 440 8.33 17.26 -12.81
N VAL A 441 7.92 17.70 -14.00
CA VAL A 441 7.03 16.91 -14.85
C VAL A 441 7.84 15.91 -15.67
N PRO A 442 7.69 14.59 -15.44
CA PRO A 442 8.58 13.58 -16.02
C PRO A 442 8.56 13.59 -17.55
N ALA A 443 7.36 13.69 -18.12
CA ALA A 443 7.14 13.68 -19.57
C ALA A 443 7.80 14.84 -20.32
N THR A 444 8.08 15.97 -19.64
CA THR A 444 8.65 17.17 -20.28
C THR A 444 10.01 17.58 -19.70
N SER A 445 10.40 17.01 -18.56
CA SER A 445 11.59 17.42 -17.79
C SER A 445 11.59 18.93 -17.47
N LYS A 446 10.41 19.52 -17.28
CA LYS A 446 10.20 20.94 -16.93
C LYS A 446 9.62 21.08 -15.53
N CYS A 447 9.96 22.17 -14.86
CA CYS A 447 9.33 22.53 -13.60
C CYS A 447 8.00 23.23 -13.87
N GLN A 448 6.93 22.71 -13.30
CA GLN A 448 5.59 23.28 -13.42
C GLN A 448 5.00 23.51 -12.02
N VAL A 449 4.23 24.58 -11.90
CA VAL A 449 3.47 24.88 -10.68
C VAL A 449 2.13 24.15 -10.80
N PHE A 450 1.78 23.39 -9.77
CA PHE A 450 0.49 22.74 -9.65
C PHE A 450 -0.33 23.47 -8.60
N ALA A 451 -1.64 23.51 -8.79
CA ALA A 451 -2.52 24.03 -7.76
C ALA A 451 -2.53 23.02 -6.61
N ASP A 452 -1.99 23.40 -5.44
CA ASP A 452 -2.06 22.57 -4.25
C ASP A 452 -3.53 22.41 -3.85
N CYS A 453 -4.05 21.18 -3.94
CA CYS A 453 -5.32 20.82 -3.31
C CYS A 453 -5.05 20.20 -1.94
N ASN A 454 -5.72 20.71 -0.91
CA ASN A 454 -5.76 20.05 0.38
C ASN A 454 -6.97 19.13 0.40
N ASN A 455 -6.77 17.86 0.05
CA ASN A 455 -7.86 16.91 -0.10
C ASN A 455 -8.59 16.58 1.22
N GLU A 456 -7.92 16.75 2.37
CA GLU A 456 -8.58 16.68 3.67
C GLU A 456 -9.55 17.85 3.86
N THR A 457 -9.23 19.04 3.37
CA THR A 457 -10.05 20.26 3.56
C THR A 457 -10.24 21.07 2.28
N PRO A 458 -10.94 20.49 1.28
CA PRO A 458 -10.94 21.02 -0.08
C PRO A 458 -11.54 22.41 -0.19
N VAL A 459 -10.99 23.20 -1.13
CA VAL A 459 -11.46 24.56 -1.44
C VAL A 459 -11.44 24.77 -2.94
N CYS A 460 -12.61 25.06 -3.50
CA CYS A 460 -12.77 25.36 -4.91
C CYS A 460 -12.75 26.88 -5.13
N ASP A 461 -11.84 27.34 -6.00
CA ASP A 461 -11.73 28.74 -6.41
C ASP A 461 -11.65 28.84 -7.95
N PRO A 462 -12.67 29.39 -8.64
CA PRO A 462 -13.88 30.02 -8.08
C PRO A 462 -14.82 29.01 -7.37
N PRO A 463 -15.71 29.48 -6.47
CA PRO A 463 -16.70 28.63 -5.82
C PRO A 463 -17.64 27.95 -6.82
N CYS A 464 -18.06 26.73 -6.51
CA CYS A 464 -18.91 25.90 -7.38
C CYS A 464 -20.34 26.46 -7.57
N GLY A 465 -20.96 26.04 -8.67
CA GLY A 465 -22.30 26.46 -9.08
C GLY A 465 -23.44 25.93 -8.19
N ALA A 466 -24.67 26.36 -8.50
CA ALA A 466 -25.87 26.11 -7.70
C ALA A 466 -26.37 24.64 -7.65
N GLY A 467 -25.72 23.74 -8.40
CA GLY A 467 -25.98 22.30 -8.41
C GLY A 467 -24.70 21.48 -8.32
N GLU A 468 -23.62 22.12 -7.87
CA GLU A 468 -22.30 21.53 -7.79
C GLU A 468 -21.81 21.57 -6.34
N PHE A 469 -20.89 20.67 -6.03
CA PHE A 469 -20.17 20.65 -4.77
C PHE A 469 -18.67 20.66 -5.06
N CYS A 470 -17.89 21.00 -4.03
CA CYS A 470 -16.44 20.97 -4.11
C CYS A 470 -15.95 19.59 -3.70
N GLY A 471 -15.36 18.85 -4.65
CA GLY A 471 -14.76 17.54 -4.41
C GLY A 471 -13.46 17.63 -3.64
N THR A 472 -13.00 16.48 -3.16
CA THR A 472 -11.71 16.29 -2.49
C THR A 472 -10.52 16.59 -3.39
N ASP A 473 -10.69 16.57 -4.71
CA ASP A 473 -9.72 17.02 -5.71
C ASP A 473 -9.71 18.55 -5.93
N CYS A 474 -10.49 19.30 -5.14
CA CYS A 474 -10.73 20.74 -5.27
C CYS A 474 -11.38 21.13 -6.61
N GLY A 475 -11.98 20.17 -7.31
CA GLY A 475 -12.80 20.35 -8.50
C GLY A 475 -14.27 20.59 -8.16
N CYS A 476 -14.99 21.25 -9.07
CA CYS A 476 -16.44 21.37 -8.96
C CYS A 476 -17.11 20.22 -9.70
N HIS A 477 -17.88 19.43 -8.96
CA HIS A 477 -18.58 18.24 -9.45
C HIS A 477 -20.08 18.43 -9.36
N ALA A 478 -20.84 17.81 -10.27
CA ALA A 478 -22.29 17.87 -10.20
C ALA A 478 -22.79 17.10 -8.97
N ALA A 479 -23.83 17.59 -8.30
CA ALA A 479 -24.38 16.96 -7.10
C ALA A 479 -24.83 15.50 -7.31
N ASN A 480 -25.23 15.17 -8.54
CA ASN A 480 -25.67 13.84 -8.96
C ASN A 480 -24.64 13.10 -9.83
N GLU A 481 -23.39 13.57 -9.86
CA GLU A 481 -22.31 12.90 -10.59
C GLU A 481 -22.06 11.51 -9.99
N PRO A 482 -22.12 10.44 -10.79
CA PRO A 482 -21.73 9.10 -10.37
C PRO A 482 -20.26 9.10 -9.92
N MET A 483 -19.95 8.37 -8.86
CA MET A 483 -18.61 8.30 -8.30
C MET A 483 -18.20 6.86 -8.01
N ALA A 484 -16.89 6.65 -7.92
CA ALA A 484 -16.35 5.38 -7.43
C ALA A 484 -16.72 5.20 -5.95
N ASP A 485 -16.67 3.96 -5.48
CA ASP A 485 -16.84 3.62 -4.08
C ASP A 485 -16.01 2.38 -3.80
N LEU A 486 -14.89 2.56 -3.08
CA LEU A 486 -13.90 1.53 -2.85
C LEU A 486 -14.16 0.83 -1.51
N VAL A 487 -14.40 -0.47 -1.60
CA VAL A 487 -14.55 -1.34 -0.43
C VAL A 487 -13.50 -2.44 -0.46
N ILE A 488 -13.00 -2.79 0.71
CA ILE A 488 -12.02 -3.87 0.87
C ILE A 488 -12.76 -5.21 0.93
N ASP A 489 -12.25 -6.24 0.24
CA ASP A 489 -12.67 -7.62 0.50
C ASP A 489 -12.11 -8.09 1.85
N GLU A 490 -12.88 -7.84 2.93
CA GLU A 490 -12.50 -8.25 4.30
C GLU A 490 -12.31 -9.77 4.43
N LYS A 491 -13.09 -10.56 3.68
CA LYS A 491 -12.98 -12.02 3.71
C LYS A 491 -11.63 -12.47 3.16
N ARG A 492 -11.23 -11.95 2.00
CA ARG A 492 -9.92 -12.26 1.41
C ARG A 492 -8.79 -11.81 2.33
N LEU A 493 -8.88 -10.59 2.86
CA LEU A 493 -7.91 -10.06 3.82
C LEU A 493 -7.72 -10.98 5.04
N ALA A 494 -8.79 -11.58 5.55
CA ALA A 494 -8.74 -12.51 6.68
C ALA A 494 -8.24 -13.92 6.32
N GLU A 495 -8.55 -14.41 5.11
CA GLU A 495 -8.26 -15.79 4.70
C GLU A 495 -6.86 -15.96 4.07
N GLU A 496 -6.29 -14.90 3.49
CA GLU A 496 -5.02 -14.94 2.75
C GLU A 496 -3.85 -14.33 3.56
N ILE A 497 -3.69 -14.70 4.84
CA ILE A 497 -2.59 -14.25 5.71
C ILE A 497 -1.47 -15.29 5.76
N LEU A 498 -0.21 -14.86 5.64
CA LEU A 498 0.97 -15.71 5.82
C LEU A 498 2.12 -15.00 6.54
N PHE A 499 3.02 -15.80 7.14
CA PHE A 499 4.23 -15.33 7.80
C PHE A 499 5.44 -15.72 6.98
N ASP A 500 6.38 -14.79 6.84
CA ASP A 500 7.57 -14.97 6.02
C ASP A 500 8.81 -14.39 6.73
N GLU A 501 9.99 -14.85 6.34
CA GLU A 501 11.28 -14.32 6.78
C GLU A 501 12.12 -13.93 5.57
N LEU A 502 12.54 -12.66 5.51
CA LEU A 502 13.33 -12.11 4.41
C LEU A 502 14.64 -11.55 4.94
N ASP A 503 15.78 -11.96 4.39
CA ASP A 503 17.07 -11.35 4.73
C ASP A 503 17.36 -10.14 3.84
N VAL A 504 17.20 -8.94 4.41
CA VAL A 504 17.20 -7.69 3.65
C VAL A 504 18.59 -7.07 3.63
N SER A 505 19.15 -6.89 2.43
CA SER A 505 20.42 -6.18 2.27
C SER A 505 20.25 -4.65 2.25
N PRO A 506 21.33 -3.86 2.46
CA PRO A 506 21.25 -2.40 2.32
C PRO A 506 20.84 -1.89 0.93
N ASN A 507 20.93 -2.73 -0.11
CA ASN A 507 20.55 -2.38 -1.48
C ASN A 507 19.20 -2.97 -1.90
N SER A 508 18.57 -3.75 -1.02
CA SER A 508 17.28 -4.38 -1.26
C SER A 508 16.22 -3.34 -1.60
N CYS A 509 15.38 -3.63 -2.59
CA CYS A 509 14.30 -2.73 -2.96
C CYS A 509 13.25 -2.61 -1.85
N ALA A 510 12.99 -3.68 -1.11
CA ALA A 510 12.19 -3.62 0.11
C ALA A 510 12.75 -2.64 1.16
N PHE A 511 14.07 -2.40 1.21
CA PHE A 511 14.64 -1.41 2.12
C PHE A 511 14.64 0.00 1.52
N ILE A 512 15.02 0.14 0.25
CA ILE A 512 15.09 1.44 -0.45
C ILE A 512 13.69 2.06 -0.59
N GLU A 513 12.68 1.26 -0.86
CA GLU A 513 11.26 1.67 -0.92
C GLU A 513 10.60 1.68 0.46
N GLU A 514 11.40 1.53 1.52
CA GLU A 514 10.99 1.52 2.91
C GLU A 514 9.98 0.44 3.29
N CYS A 515 9.70 -0.59 2.49
CA CYS A 515 8.79 -1.68 2.83
C CYS A 515 9.13 -2.43 4.13
N VAL A 516 10.37 -2.34 4.59
CA VAL A 516 10.82 -2.89 5.88
C VAL A 516 11.49 -1.83 6.75
N GLY A 517 11.47 -2.05 8.07
CA GLY A 517 12.04 -1.14 9.07
C GLY A 517 13.57 -1.17 9.19
N GLY A 518 14.27 -2.04 8.45
CA GLY A 518 15.72 -2.17 8.51
C GLY A 518 16.27 -3.32 7.66
N THR A 519 17.59 -3.48 7.68
CA THR A 519 18.33 -4.56 7.02
C THR A 519 18.49 -5.79 7.94
N GLY A 520 18.99 -6.89 7.39
CA GLY A 520 19.12 -8.20 8.01
C GLY A 520 17.81 -8.98 7.97
N LEU A 521 17.76 -10.10 8.69
CA LEU A 521 16.58 -10.95 8.77
C LEU A 521 15.36 -10.18 9.32
N ARG A 522 14.29 -10.13 8.54
CA ARG A 522 13.01 -9.48 8.85
C ARG A 522 11.93 -10.55 8.98
N LYS A 523 11.05 -10.41 9.97
CA LYS A 523 9.82 -11.20 10.07
C LYS A 523 8.69 -10.40 9.45
N LEU A 524 8.05 -10.94 8.42
CA LEU A 524 7.02 -10.27 7.63
C LEU A 524 5.67 -10.94 7.87
N LEU A 525 4.64 -10.11 8.03
CA LEU A 525 3.23 -10.52 8.03
C LEU A 525 2.63 -10.09 6.69
N ARG A 526 2.45 -11.06 5.80
CA ARG A 526 1.94 -10.88 4.44
C ARG A 526 0.44 -11.12 4.39
N PHE A 527 -0.28 -10.37 3.56
CA PHE A 527 -1.74 -10.46 3.43
C PHE A 527 -2.23 -9.85 2.11
N SER A 528 -3.30 -10.39 1.55
CA SER A 528 -3.88 -9.87 0.31
C SER A 528 -4.80 -8.68 0.60
N VAL A 529 -4.81 -7.70 -0.31
CA VAL A 529 -5.74 -6.58 -0.29
C VAL A 529 -6.44 -6.53 -1.64
N GLU A 530 -7.77 -6.62 -1.64
CA GLU A 530 -8.60 -6.45 -2.83
C GLU A 530 -9.48 -5.21 -2.65
N ALA A 531 -9.22 -4.17 -3.45
CA ALA A 531 -10.00 -2.95 -3.49
C ALA A 531 -11.07 -3.07 -4.58
N LYS A 532 -12.33 -3.23 -4.18
CA LYS A 532 -13.49 -3.38 -5.06
C LYS A 532 -14.12 -2.03 -5.33
N ASN A 533 -14.29 -1.69 -6.61
CA ASN A 533 -15.09 -0.53 -6.98
C ASN A 533 -16.57 -0.94 -7.15
N GLN A 534 -17.35 -0.77 -6.07
CA GLN A 534 -18.80 -0.99 -6.09
C GLN A 534 -19.60 0.24 -6.52
N GLY A 535 -18.92 1.38 -6.71
CA GLY A 535 -19.52 2.64 -7.10
C GLY A 535 -20.08 2.64 -8.52
N MET A 536 -20.73 3.75 -8.89
CA MET A 536 -21.36 3.91 -10.20
C MET A 536 -20.46 4.57 -11.24
N ALA A 537 -19.22 4.91 -10.88
CA ALA A 537 -18.22 5.41 -11.80
C ALA A 537 -16.91 4.65 -11.71
N THR A 538 -16.10 4.80 -12.75
CA THR A 538 -14.72 4.33 -12.78
C THR A 538 -13.83 5.23 -11.92
N LEU A 539 -12.99 4.63 -11.07
CA LEU A 539 -11.89 5.33 -10.44
C LEU A 539 -10.78 5.51 -11.48
N THR A 540 -10.42 6.75 -11.80
CA THR A 540 -9.33 7.05 -12.74
C THR A 540 -8.16 7.71 -12.03
N VAL A 541 -6.95 7.26 -12.30
CA VAL A 541 -5.73 7.85 -11.74
C VAL A 541 -5.08 8.73 -12.80
N PRO A 542 -4.98 10.06 -12.60
CA PRO A 542 -4.35 10.93 -13.58
C PRO A 542 -2.86 10.57 -13.73
N PRO A 543 -2.28 10.58 -14.93
CA PRO A 543 -0.91 10.17 -15.13
C PRO A 543 0.08 11.13 -14.44
N PRO A 544 1.33 10.70 -14.14
CA PRO A 544 2.36 11.57 -13.56
C PRO A 544 2.69 12.82 -14.38
N SER A 545 2.34 12.84 -15.68
CA SER A 545 2.46 14.03 -16.54
C SER A 545 1.45 15.13 -16.19
N GLU A 546 0.32 14.78 -15.59
CA GLU A 546 -0.76 15.68 -15.21
C GLU A 546 -0.78 16.00 -13.71
N ARG A 547 -0.48 15.02 -12.86
CA ARG A 547 -0.48 15.15 -11.39
C ARG A 547 0.76 14.51 -10.76
N PRO A 548 1.98 15.03 -11.03
CA PRO A 548 3.22 14.46 -10.48
C PRO A 548 3.29 14.51 -8.95
N ASP A 549 2.45 15.32 -8.30
CA ASP A 549 2.30 15.41 -6.85
C ASP A 549 1.77 14.13 -6.21
N LEU A 550 1.02 13.32 -6.97
CA LEU A 550 0.43 12.06 -6.48
C LEU A 550 1.39 10.87 -6.61
N PHE A 551 2.59 11.06 -7.16
CA PHE A 551 3.49 9.96 -7.48
C PHE A 551 4.88 10.11 -6.87
N LEU A 552 5.45 8.98 -6.48
CA LEU A 552 6.85 8.87 -6.09
C LEU A 552 7.58 7.99 -7.10
N PHE A 553 8.70 8.47 -7.64
CA PHE A 553 9.53 7.65 -8.53
C PHE A 553 10.24 6.56 -7.73
N SER A 554 10.05 5.30 -8.12
CA SER A 554 10.86 4.20 -7.62
C SER A 554 12.14 4.05 -8.46
N PRO A 555 13.33 4.30 -7.90
CA PRO A 555 14.60 3.98 -8.58
C PRO A 555 14.83 2.46 -8.67
N CYS A 556 14.12 1.68 -7.86
CA CYS A 556 14.15 0.24 -7.89
C CYS A 556 13.43 -0.29 -9.13
N HIS A 557 12.23 0.23 -9.41
CA HIS A 557 11.35 -0.27 -10.46
C HIS A 557 11.41 0.54 -11.76
N GLY A 558 12.08 1.69 -11.73
CA GLY A 558 12.26 2.53 -12.90
C GLY A 558 10.97 3.20 -13.37
N HIS A 559 9.93 3.25 -12.53
CA HIS A 559 8.66 3.90 -12.83
C HIS A 559 8.06 4.58 -11.60
N TYR A 560 7.01 5.37 -11.82
CA TYR A 560 6.30 6.13 -10.78
C TYR A 560 5.26 5.25 -10.10
N HIS A 561 5.32 5.15 -8.78
CA HIS A 561 4.24 4.57 -7.97
C HIS A 561 3.29 5.67 -7.56
N PHE A 562 1.99 5.42 -7.63
CA PHE A 562 1.02 6.25 -6.94
C PHE A 562 1.33 6.21 -5.44
N ASN A 563 1.19 7.32 -4.74
CA ASN A 563 1.50 7.39 -3.32
C ASN A 563 0.21 7.54 -2.51
N GLY A 564 -0.09 6.57 -1.63
CA GLY A 564 -1.18 6.72 -0.66
C GLY A 564 -2.54 6.16 -1.08
N PHE A 565 -2.57 5.13 -1.94
CA PHE A 565 -3.82 4.41 -2.27
C PHE A 565 -4.41 3.68 -1.05
N ALA A 566 -3.56 3.08 -0.22
CA ALA A 566 -3.95 2.35 0.97
C ALA A 566 -3.03 2.67 2.16
N THR A 567 -3.46 2.35 3.38
CA THR A 567 -2.59 2.33 4.57
C THR A 567 -2.77 1.02 5.29
N TYR A 568 -1.66 0.43 5.71
CA TYR A 568 -1.64 -0.82 6.48
C TYR A 568 -1.16 -0.56 7.90
N ALA A 569 -1.80 -1.18 8.89
CA ALA A 569 -1.36 -1.11 10.28
C ALA A 569 -1.59 -2.43 11.01
N LEU A 570 -0.72 -2.72 11.97
CA LEU A 570 -0.97 -3.73 13.00
C LEU A 570 -1.45 -3.00 14.26
N LEU A 571 -2.63 -3.38 14.75
CA LEU A 571 -3.22 -2.86 15.97
C LEU A 571 -3.06 -3.86 17.11
N ASP A 572 -2.80 -3.37 18.32
CA ASP A 572 -2.92 -4.17 19.53
C ASP A 572 -4.40 -4.41 19.91
N LYS A 573 -4.62 -5.20 20.97
CA LYS A 573 -5.96 -5.53 21.49
C LYS A 573 -6.79 -4.31 21.93
N ASP A 574 -6.15 -3.17 22.18
CA ASP A 574 -6.78 -1.92 22.60
C ASP A 574 -7.03 -0.99 21.39
N GLY A 575 -6.75 -1.47 20.17
CA GLY A 575 -6.94 -0.73 18.91
C GLY A 575 -5.80 0.26 18.61
N LYS A 576 -4.69 0.18 19.33
CA LYS A 576 -3.56 1.08 19.11
C LYS A 576 -2.65 0.54 18.01
N GLU A 577 -2.33 1.39 17.04
CA GLU A 577 -1.30 1.10 16.04
C GLU A 577 0.07 0.88 16.70
N ILE A 578 0.66 -0.29 16.45
CA ILE A 578 1.99 -0.67 16.92
C ILE A 578 2.99 -0.89 15.78
N VAL A 579 2.50 -1.15 14.58
CA VAL A 579 3.28 -1.21 13.33
C VAL A 579 2.48 -0.50 12.25
N THR A 580 3.16 0.32 11.45
CA THR A 580 2.59 0.91 10.24
C THR A 580 3.34 0.35 9.04
N GLY A 581 2.61 -0.08 8.03
CA GLY A 581 3.19 -0.44 6.73
C GLY A 581 3.77 0.80 6.07
N ARG A 582 4.63 0.60 5.08
CA ARG A 582 5.44 1.69 4.53
C ARG A 582 5.34 1.85 3.01
N LYS A 583 4.98 0.79 2.27
CA LYS A 583 4.61 0.87 0.85
C LYS A 583 3.11 0.68 0.74
N GLN A 584 2.45 1.72 0.22
CA GLN A 584 1.04 2.00 0.46
C GLN A 584 0.22 2.12 -0.83
N ALA A 585 0.81 1.69 -1.95
CA ALA A 585 0.13 1.43 -3.22
C ALA A 585 1.09 0.70 -4.18
N TYR A 586 0.54 -0.10 -5.08
CA TYR A 586 1.19 -0.43 -6.36
C TYR A 586 0.45 0.33 -7.46
N CYS A 587 0.55 -0.13 -8.70
CA CYS A 587 -0.28 0.39 -9.76
C CYS A 587 -1.74 -0.03 -9.54
N MET A 588 -2.71 0.83 -9.84
CA MET A 588 -4.12 0.46 -9.80
C MET A 588 -4.57 -0.08 -11.16
N GLU A 589 -5.05 -1.31 -11.20
CA GLU A 589 -5.53 -1.93 -12.43
C GLU A 589 -6.82 -2.75 -12.24
N ASP A 590 -7.40 -3.17 -13.37
CA ASP A 590 -8.54 -4.08 -13.38
C ASP A 590 -8.05 -5.53 -13.26
N THR A 591 -7.91 -6.04 -12.04
CA THR A 591 -7.45 -7.42 -11.79
C THR A 591 -8.58 -8.44 -11.89
N GLN A 592 -9.72 -8.20 -11.23
CA GLN A 592 -10.85 -9.13 -11.23
C GLN A 592 -12.18 -8.44 -11.52
N GLN A 593 -13.02 -9.06 -12.34
CA GLN A 593 -14.41 -8.64 -12.49
C GLN A 593 -15.21 -9.17 -11.29
N ILE A 594 -15.76 -8.27 -10.48
CA ILE A 594 -16.47 -8.62 -9.23
C ILE A 594 -17.99 -8.43 -9.31
N ALA A 595 -18.50 -7.80 -10.38
CA ALA A 595 -19.93 -7.63 -10.63
C ALA A 595 -20.30 -7.96 -12.07
N LEU A 596 -21.56 -8.33 -12.29
CA LEU A 596 -22.14 -8.53 -13.61
C LEU A 596 -23.26 -7.52 -13.83
N GLY A 597 -23.39 -6.99 -15.03
CA GLY A 597 -24.42 -5.99 -15.34
C GLY A 597 -24.33 -5.44 -16.76
N PRO A 598 -25.36 -4.71 -17.21
CA PRO A 598 -25.36 -4.05 -18.52
C PRO A 598 -24.40 -2.86 -18.57
N ASN A 599 -24.03 -2.33 -17.41
CA ASN A 599 -23.18 -1.16 -17.22
C ASN A 599 -21.84 -1.51 -16.54
N VAL A 600 -21.40 -2.77 -16.67
CA VAL A 600 -20.09 -3.26 -16.18
C VAL A 600 -19.23 -3.60 -17.39
N GLY A 601 -17.96 -3.19 -17.40
CA GLY A 601 -17.04 -3.50 -18.49
C GLY A 601 -16.77 -5.00 -18.63
N CYS A 602 -16.76 -5.52 -19.85
CA CYS A 602 -16.49 -6.93 -20.14
C CYS A 602 -14.99 -7.30 -20.05
N ASN A 603 -14.09 -6.36 -20.29
CA ASN A 603 -12.64 -6.62 -20.32
C ASN A 603 -11.93 -5.64 -19.41
N LYS A 604 -10.78 -6.04 -18.87
CA LYS A 604 -9.85 -5.11 -18.23
C LYS A 604 -9.42 -4.04 -19.23
N ILE A 605 -9.40 -2.78 -18.80
CA ILE A 605 -8.93 -1.66 -19.61
C ILE A 605 -7.80 -0.90 -18.91
N TYR A 606 -7.77 -0.91 -17.58
CA TYR A 606 -6.68 -0.35 -16.81
C TYR A 606 -5.60 -1.39 -16.54
N THR A 607 -4.36 -0.91 -16.53
CA THR A 607 -3.11 -1.66 -16.29
C THR A 607 -2.14 -0.77 -15.52
N CYS A 608 -0.96 -1.26 -15.17
CA CYS A 608 0.05 -0.38 -14.58
C CYS A 608 0.46 0.84 -15.43
N GLU A 609 0.23 0.83 -16.75
CA GLU A 609 0.55 1.95 -17.65
C GLU A 609 -0.52 3.06 -17.64
N ASP A 610 -1.79 2.66 -17.60
CA ASP A 610 -2.96 3.55 -17.54
C ASP A 610 -3.82 3.06 -16.38
N GLN A 611 -3.77 3.76 -15.26
CA GLN A 611 -4.21 3.27 -13.96
C GLN A 611 -5.65 3.69 -13.63
N GLY A 612 -6.39 2.77 -13.02
CA GLY A 612 -7.77 2.95 -12.65
C GLY A 612 -8.45 1.63 -12.28
N ILE A 613 -9.67 1.74 -11.77
CA ILE A 613 -10.51 0.59 -11.41
C ILE A 613 -11.91 0.84 -11.96
N GLN A 614 -12.31 0.05 -12.95
CA GLN A 614 -13.63 0.14 -13.55
C GLN A 614 -14.73 -0.15 -12.51
N ARG A 615 -15.92 0.41 -12.74
CA ARG A 615 -17.13 -0.02 -12.03
C ARG A 615 -17.30 -1.54 -12.18
N GLY A 616 -17.52 -2.24 -11.06
CA GLY A 616 -17.73 -3.69 -11.07
C GLY A 616 -16.45 -4.51 -11.28
N TRP A 617 -15.30 -3.87 -11.14
CA TRP A 617 -13.97 -4.49 -11.11
C TRP A 617 -13.28 -4.22 -9.77
N SER A 618 -12.23 -4.97 -9.50
CA SER A 618 -11.35 -4.79 -8.35
C SER A 618 -9.89 -4.80 -8.75
N ASP A 619 -9.08 -4.15 -7.92
CA ASP A 619 -7.62 -4.23 -7.92
C ASP A 619 -7.18 -5.16 -6.78
N LEU A 620 -6.46 -6.23 -7.11
CA LEU A 620 -6.03 -7.26 -6.15
C LEU A 620 -4.52 -7.26 -6.02
N TYR A 621 -4.03 -6.89 -4.83
CA TYR A 621 -2.65 -7.12 -4.41
C TYR A 621 -2.57 -8.40 -3.58
N GLY A 622 -2.08 -9.48 -4.18
CA GLY A 622 -1.90 -10.77 -3.51
C GLY A 622 -0.82 -10.76 -2.44
N ASN A 623 -0.97 -11.56 -1.38
CA ASN A 623 -0.06 -11.66 -0.24
C ASN A 623 1.40 -12.04 -0.56
N THR A 624 1.70 -12.44 -1.79
CA THR A 624 3.04 -12.79 -2.23
C THR A 624 3.75 -11.68 -2.98
N LEU A 625 3.01 -10.66 -3.41
CA LEU A 625 3.54 -9.46 -4.05
C LEU A 625 4.59 -8.77 -3.17
N ASP A 626 5.67 -8.30 -3.79
CA ASP A 626 6.81 -7.75 -3.07
C ASP A 626 6.52 -6.37 -2.47
N CYS A 627 6.61 -6.28 -1.13
CA CYS A 627 6.16 -5.23 -0.23
C CYS A 627 4.69 -5.32 0.24
N GLN A 628 3.98 -6.40 -0.08
CA GLN A 628 2.61 -6.63 0.37
C GLN A 628 2.60 -7.27 1.78
N TRP A 629 3.10 -6.51 2.76
CA TRP A 629 3.26 -6.98 4.14
C TRP A 629 3.36 -5.87 5.19
N LEU A 630 3.33 -6.28 6.46
CA LEU A 630 3.80 -5.52 7.61
C LEU A 630 5.10 -6.14 8.14
N ASP A 631 6.14 -5.32 8.32
CA ASP A 631 7.36 -5.75 9.01
C ASP A 631 7.10 -5.83 10.52
N ILE A 632 6.93 -7.05 11.01
CA ILE A 632 6.63 -7.37 12.40
C ILE A 632 7.87 -7.79 13.19
N THR A 633 9.06 -7.44 12.71
CA THR A 633 10.31 -7.76 13.39
C THR A 633 10.33 -7.15 14.79
N GLY A 634 10.44 -8.00 15.81
CA GLY A 634 10.44 -7.59 17.22
C GLY A 634 9.04 -7.46 17.83
N VAL A 635 7.96 -7.69 17.08
CA VAL A 635 6.60 -7.79 17.63
C VAL A 635 6.48 -9.11 18.40
N PRO A 636 6.08 -9.09 19.68
CA PRO A 636 5.88 -10.31 20.47
C PRO A 636 4.73 -11.18 19.94
N ALA A 637 4.79 -12.48 20.18
CA ALA A 637 3.66 -13.37 19.95
C ALA A 637 2.42 -12.92 20.72
N GLY A 638 1.25 -13.03 20.11
CA GLY A 638 -0.02 -12.56 20.67
C GLY A 638 -1.11 -12.36 19.62
N ASP A 639 -2.27 -11.91 20.08
CA ASP A 639 -3.42 -11.57 19.25
C ASP A 639 -3.42 -10.08 18.92
N TYR A 640 -3.60 -9.78 17.64
CA TYR A 640 -3.55 -8.45 17.05
C TYR A 640 -4.65 -8.30 16.01
N PHE A 641 -4.74 -7.12 15.41
CA PHE A 641 -5.59 -6.88 14.24
C PHE A 641 -4.78 -6.27 13.11
N ILE A 642 -5.01 -6.73 11.88
CA ILE A 642 -4.54 -6.05 10.67
C ILE A 642 -5.62 -5.03 10.30
N GLN A 643 -5.25 -3.78 10.15
CA GLN A 643 -6.11 -2.74 9.61
C GLN A 643 -5.60 -2.31 8.24
N VAL A 644 -6.51 -2.26 7.27
CA VAL A 644 -6.27 -1.71 5.94
C VAL A 644 -7.26 -0.58 5.73
N LYS A 645 -6.79 0.56 5.25
CA LYS A 645 -7.63 1.71 4.89
C LYS A 645 -7.31 2.19 3.49
N LEU A 646 -8.29 2.17 2.59
CA LEU A 646 -8.20 2.72 1.25
C LEU A 646 -8.41 4.24 1.26
N ASN A 647 -7.80 4.93 0.29
CA ASN A 647 -7.88 6.37 0.08
C ASN A 647 -7.75 7.21 1.39
N PRO A 648 -6.76 6.94 2.25
CA PRO A 648 -6.65 7.57 3.57
C PRO A 648 -6.46 9.09 3.50
N SER A 649 -5.80 9.56 2.44
CA SER A 649 -5.54 10.98 2.15
C SER A 649 -6.70 11.68 1.43
N ARG A 650 -7.78 10.95 1.09
CA ARG A 650 -8.91 11.46 0.30
C ARG A 650 -8.50 11.98 -1.08
N GLU A 651 -7.47 11.40 -1.69
CA GLU A 651 -6.98 11.80 -3.01
C GLU A 651 -7.97 11.50 -4.14
N PHE A 652 -8.86 10.54 -3.90
CA PHE A 652 -9.97 10.24 -4.79
C PHE A 652 -11.30 10.67 -4.18
N GLU A 653 -12.19 11.18 -5.04
CA GLU A 653 -13.57 11.42 -4.65
C GLU A 653 -14.37 10.12 -4.74
N GLU A 654 -15.10 9.81 -3.67
CA GLU A 654 -15.88 8.58 -3.54
C GLU A 654 -17.29 8.87 -3.03
N VAL A 655 -18.21 7.93 -3.24
CA VAL A 655 -19.57 7.98 -2.69
C VAL A 655 -19.54 8.03 -1.17
N SER A 656 -18.74 7.15 -0.55
CA SER A 656 -18.49 7.10 0.88
C SER A 656 -16.99 6.92 1.13
N LEU A 657 -16.55 7.34 2.32
CA LEU A 657 -15.22 7.00 2.84
C LEU A 657 -15.32 6.14 4.10
N ASP A 658 -16.55 5.80 4.51
CA ASP A 658 -16.86 5.12 5.77
C ASP A 658 -16.58 3.62 5.70
N ASN A 659 -16.65 3.07 4.49
CA ASN A 659 -16.46 1.66 4.14
C ASN A 659 -15.06 1.36 3.59
N ASN A 660 -14.18 2.37 3.52
CA ASN A 660 -12.80 2.22 3.07
C ASN A 660 -11.88 1.50 4.07
N THR A 661 -12.34 1.13 5.27
CA THR A 661 -11.50 0.52 6.31
C THR A 661 -11.97 -0.88 6.66
N ALA A 662 -11.08 -1.86 6.59
CA ALA A 662 -11.29 -3.23 7.06
C ALA A 662 -10.34 -3.53 8.23
N THR A 663 -10.78 -4.34 9.20
CA THR A 663 -9.96 -4.73 10.34
C THR A 663 -10.20 -6.20 10.70
N VAL A 664 -9.20 -7.06 10.47
CA VAL A 664 -9.31 -8.51 10.67
C VAL A 664 -8.37 -9.01 11.78
N PRO A 665 -8.76 -10.03 12.56
CA PRO A 665 -7.90 -10.58 13.60
C PRO A 665 -6.72 -11.38 13.03
N VAL A 666 -5.57 -11.31 13.69
CA VAL A 666 -4.39 -12.14 13.38
C VAL A 666 -3.70 -12.58 14.67
N THR A 667 -3.23 -13.83 14.71
CA THR A 667 -2.42 -14.35 15.82
C THR A 667 -0.98 -14.54 15.35
N ILE A 668 -0.05 -13.80 15.96
CA ILE A 668 1.39 -13.93 15.71
C ILE A 668 1.93 -15.00 16.65
N GLN A 669 2.58 -16.02 16.09
CA GLN A 669 3.21 -17.13 16.82
C GLN A 669 4.70 -16.90 17.11
#